data_AF-A0A5B9W1Z3-F1
#
_entry.id   AF-A0A5B9W1Z3-F1
#
_cell.length_a   1.000
_cell.length_b   1.000
_cell.length_c   1.000
_cell.angle_alpha   90.00
_cell.angle_beta   90.00
_cell.angle_gamma   90.00
#
_symmetry.space_group_name_H-M   'P 1'
#
loop_
_entity.id
_entity.type
_entity.pdbx_description
1 polymer ?
#
loop_
_entity_poly.entity_id
_entity_poly.type
_entity_poly.pdbx_seq_one_letter_code
_entity_poly.pdbx_strand_id
1 'polypeptide(L)'
;MASTIAVPTADRRVQSWPILLIAVILATTTAVVALERGRVAAIAARGAEPPEDASVTLLQHMAFTTMVALFAWHQRRVLRFLLGTMARNWLVGAEIVLLVAIVYGAFSSFGVPELFWDDPRLTVAISGFGASAFLALAWYAIYLLDVSRPSRSRRRRLDWDQLEPVMIASGIPSLLRMSTADMSPRRQLGCCLAAAMMPGLFLLALPAFLPAIRPGGELRVVEWPWLVGLAVGAFLPYVLLATRPVRFVALQLRRLWDPSAPRPDVGEVILRPGVLLWALGLVYVASLVVDRLQPRLIVPAALICLMLSMIAVSAAFFFSIRSRQTRALVLLLVPAALALNGVQTYDTCYRGLEDYYPRDPLCMALGLPSSFSTGEGSPVNLVEFQEKHGGRELREQAVESRTRILDAWKGRLATGRPNADGGGDARGTTDKPILVAVATCGGALRAGLWTAAVLDAISRAIPEFPEHVRFVTGASGGMVGAAAFVTALHERRLAAGTPAAADAGVPIMECFAGDYLSPIARQLILRDVPMFIFPWRQRYDRGHALEDALTGDGRLACLGRTFGELLGAEQEGSIPSIVFSPMLVEDGRRLLISNLDLADVAVLDGGNALYEDPREIVEIIEAKTSSELARRDRLEFRRISAISAVELFRLFPRARDRFRVVTAVRMNATFPFVTPAGVLPTVSPRQVVDAGYYDNYGVDLATALLFSHRDWIARNTSGVLLVQIRAFRNEKQLKVLDQPILQEGLVTTATNVMNVLWRGLRWVTSPVAGLAEARSAVMRFRNDGQIHVLGRYFQDKVPDDPEFFKTVIFTCDTAIGSTDEQQLETLNWHLPAEEVGQIKSNMTTRDQNRLRLDLVGKWWRQRSGESRKAAAR
;
A
#
# COMPACT_ATOMS: atom_id res chain seq x y z
N MET A 1 -40.83 10.81 -55.75
CA MET A 1 -41.64 9.61 -55.43
C MET A 1 -41.34 9.20 -54.00
N ALA A 2 -42.30 9.46 -53.12
CA ALA A 2 -42.24 9.16 -51.71
C ALA A 2 -42.43 7.64 -51.51
N SER A 3 -41.42 6.96 -50.97
CA SER A 3 -41.59 5.64 -50.36
C SER A 3 -41.56 5.84 -48.85
N THR A 4 -42.73 6.14 -48.30
CA THR A 4 -43.07 6.01 -46.88
C THR A 4 -42.73 4.59 -46.42
N ILE A 5 -41.57 4.43 -45.77
CA ILE A 5 -41.32 3.26 -44.94
C ILE A 5 -42.25 3.40 -43.74
N ALA A 6 -43.38 2.72 -43.81
CA ALA A 6 -44.26 2.51 -42.68
C ALA A 6 -43.45 1.80 -41.58
N VAL A 7 -43.14 2.53 -40.51
CA VAL A 7 -42.70 1.94 -39.25
C VAL A 7 -43.88 1.12 -38.74
N PRO A 8 -43.74 -0.20 -38.53
CA PRO A 8 -44.83 -1.00 -38.01
C PRO A 8 -45.19 -0.50 -36.61
N THR A 9 -46.45 -0.11 -36.43
CA THR A 9 -47.09 0.22 -35.15
C THR A 9 -47.36 -1.04 -34.30
N ALA A 10 -46.47 -2.02 -34.35
CA ALA A 10 -46.53 -3.23 -33.53
C ALA A 10 -45.64 -3.06 -32.29
N ASP A 11 -46.26 -3.24 -31.13
CA ASP A 11 -45.69 -3.27 -29.77
C ASP A 11 -45.13 -1.97 -29.18
N ARG A 12 -46.06 -1.05 -28.84
CA ARG A 12 -45.84 -0.05 -27.78
C ARG A 12 -45.73 -0.65 -26.36
N ARG A 13 -45.95 -1.97 -26.20
CA ARG A 13 -45.44 -2.75 -25.06
C ARG A 13 -43.98 -3.13 -25.34
N VAL A 14 -43.12 -2.13 -25.45
CA VAL A 14 -41.66 -2.35 -25.44
C VAL A 14 -41.36 -3.20 -24.20
N GLN A 15 -40.79 -4.38 -24.42
CA GLN A 15 -40.45 -5.42 -23.44
C GLN A 15 -39.93 -4.85 -22.12
N SER A 16 -40.81 -4.49 -21.19
CA SER A 16 -40.50 -4.03 -19.84
C SER A 16 -40.35 -5.20 -18.87
N TRP A 17 -40.72 -6.41 -19.30
CA TRP A 17 -40.56 -7.65 -18.54
C TRP A 17 -39.12 -7.92 -18.05
N PRO A 18 -38.03 -7.60 -18.79
CA PRO A 18 -36.67 -7.82 -18.30
C PRO A 18 -36.33 -6.89 -17.14
N ILE A 19 -36.82 -5.64 -17.16
CA ILE A 19 -36.64 -4.68 -16.06
C ILE A 19 -37.44 -5.13 -14.83
N LEU A 20 -38.69 -5.58 -15.04
CA LEU A 20 -39.51 -6.14 -13.97
C LEU A 20 -38.86 -7.39 -13.37
N LEU A 21 -38.30 -8.28 -14.21
CA LEU A 21 -37.59 -9.47 -13.76
C LEU A 21 -36.31 -9.12 -12.98
N ILE A 22 -35.53 -8.12 -13.44
CA ILE A 22 -34.38 -7.60 -12.68
C ILE A 22 -34.82 -7.08 -11.32
N ALA A 23 -35.91 -6.29 -11.25
CA ALA A 23 -36.42 -5.77 -9.98
C ALA A 23 -36.90 -6.89 -9.04
N VAL A 24 -37.55 -7.93 -9.58
CA VAL A 24 -37.97 -9.12 -8.82
C VAL A 24 -36.74 -9.87 -8.31
N ILE A 25 -35.76 -10.19 -9.16
CA ILE A 25 -34.51 -10.87 -8.77
C ILE A 25 -33.78 -10.07 -7.68
N LEU A 26 -33.70 -8.76 -7.83
CA LEU A 26 -33.05 -7.88 -6.86
C LEU A 26 -33.78 -7.92 -5.51
N ALA A 27 -35.10 -7.74 -5.51
CA ALA A 27 -35.92 -7.73 -4.30
C ALA A 27 -35.89 -9.08 -3.57
N THR A 28 -36.02 -10.20 -4.31
CA THR A 28 -35.97 -11.55 -3.73
C THR A 28 -34.60 -11.86 -3.15
N THR A 29 -33.52 -11.57 -3.89
CA THR A 29 -32.14 -11.80 -3.42
C THR A 29 -31.84 -10.97 -2.18
N THR A 30 -32.22 -9.68 -2.18
CA THR A 30 -32.04 -8.78 -1.03
C THR A 30 -32.81 -9.27 0.20
N ALA A 31 -34.05 -9.75 0.02
CA ALA A 31 -34.86 -10.30 1.11
C ALA A 31 -34.26 -11.59 1.70
N VAL A 32 -33.78 -12.50 0.85
CA VAL A 32 -33.09 -13.73 1.28
C VAL A 32 -31.83 -13.41 2.10
N VAL A 33 -31.01 -12.46 1.63
CA VAL A 33 -29.81 -12.01 2.35
C VAL A 33 -30.17 -11.41 3.71
N ALA A 34 -31.23 -10.61 3.79
CA ALA A 34 -31.70 -10.03 5.05
C ALA A 34 -32.16 -11.10 6.05
N LEU A 35 -32.90 -12.10 5.59
CA LEU A 35 -33.41 -13.21 6.41
C LEU A 35 -32.27 -14.07 6.96
N GLU A 36 -31.33 -14.47 6.10
CA GLU A 36 -30.19 -15.29 6.53
C GLU A 36 -29.30 -14.55 7.52
N ARG A 37 -29.06 -13.25 7.32
CA ARG A 37 -28.33 -12.45 8.33
C ARG A 37 -29.05 -12.36 9.67
N GLY A 38 -30.37 -12.19 9.67
CA GLY A 38 -31.15 -12.22 10.91
C GLY A 38 -31.00 -13.56 11.64
N ARG A 39 -30.91 -14.66 10.88
CA ARG A 39 -30.69 -16.01 11.40
C ARG A 39 -29.28 -16.20 11.95
N VAL A 40 -28.25 -15.78 11.22
CA VAL A 40 -26.84 -15.83 11.64
C VAL A 40 -26.62 -14.99 12.90
N ALA A 41 -27.15 -13.76 12.96
CA ALA A 41 -27.07 -12.92 14.15
C ALA A 41 -27.73 -13.57 15.38
N ALA A 42 -28.87 -14.26 15.19
CA ALA A 42 -29.53 -15.00 16.26
C ALA A 42 -28.76 -16.25 16.71
N ILE A 43 -28.02 -16.92 15.82
CA ILE A 43 -27.15 -18.07 16.13
C ILE A 43 -25.88 -17.59 16.87
N ALA A 44 -25.26 -16.51 16.39
CA ALA A 44 -24.09 -15.90 17.02
C ALA A 44 -24.42 -15.38 18.44
N ALA A 45 -25.60 -14.79 18.65
CA ALA A 45 -26.08 -14.40 19.98
C ALA A 45 -26.27 -15.59 20.94
N ARG A 46 -26.37 -16.82 20.42
CA ARG A 46 -26.46 -18.07 21.20
C ARG A 46 -25.11 -18.76 21.40
N GLY A 47 -24.01 -18.18 20.91
CA GLY A 47 -22.65 -18.71 21.09
C GLY A 47 -22.30 -19.93 20.24
N ALA A 48 -23.09 -20.25 19.21
CA ALA A 48 -22.79 -21.33 18.27
C ALA A 48 -22.07 -20.81 17.03
N GLU A 49 -21.19 -21.62 16.43
CA GLU A 49 -20.51 -21.28 15.17
C GLU A 49 -21.55 -21.20 14.04
N PRO A 50 -21.58 -20.09 13.28
CA PRO A 50 -22.49 -19.95 12.15
C PRO A 50 -22.08 -20.88 10.99
N PRO A 51 -23.05 -21.46 10.25
CA PRO A 51 -22.75 -22.28 9.08
C PRO A 51 -22.12 -21.44 7.95
N GLU A 52 -21.30 -22.07 7.09
CA GLU A 52 -20.66 -21.39 5.95
C GLU A 52 -21.69 -20.78 4.98
N ASP A 53 -21.57 -19.46 4.75
CA ASP A 53 -22.42 -18.62 3.90
C ASP A 53 -22.27 -18.87 2.37
N ALA A 54 -21.72 -20.01 1.96
CA ALA A 54 -21.37 -20.31 0.57
C ALA A 54 -22.61 -20.31 -0.36
N SER A 55 -23.76 -20.78 0.13
CA SER A 55 -25.01 -20.86 -0.66
C SER A 55 -25.62 -19.49 -0.95
N VAL A 56 -25.62 -18.59 0.04
CA VAL A 56 -26.12 -17.21 -0.09
C VAL A 56 -25.20 -16.38 -0.96
N THR A 57 -23.89 -16.60 -0.83
CA THR A 57 -22.86 -15.98 -1.67
C THR A 57 -23.02 -16.41 -3.13
N LEU A 58 -23.19 -17.72 -3.39
CA LEU A 58 -23.44 -18.25 -4.73
C LEU A 58 -24.73 -17.69 -5.34
N LEU A 59 -25.82 -17.60 -4.57
CA LEU A 59 -27.09 -17.03 -5.01
C LEU A 59 -26.92 -15.57 -5.48
N GLN A 60 -26.20 -14.75 -4.71
CA GLN A 60 -25.93 -13.35 -5.09
C GLN A 60 -25.11 -13.25 -6.38
N HIS A 61 -24.14 -14.13 -6.59
CA HIS A 61 -23.35 -14.19 -7.82
C HIS A 61 -24.20 -14.63 -9.04
N MET A 62 -25.10 -15.59 -8.87
CA MET A 62 -26.05 -15.98 -9.90
C MET A 62 -27.04 -14.86 -10.22
N ALA A 63 -27.54 -14.15 -9.19
CA ALA A 63 -28.40 -12.99 -9.35
C ALA A 63 -27.68 -11.88 -10.13
N PHE A 64 -26.43 -11.56 -9.76
CA PHE A 64 -25.59 -10.60 -10.46
C PHE A 64 -25.45 -10.91 -11.96
N THR A 65 -25.01 -12.11 -12.29
CA THR A 65 -24.78 -12.51 -13.70
C THR A 65 -26.07 -12.51 -14.51
N THR A 66 -27.17 -13.00 -13.92
CA THR A 66 -28.49 -13.01 -14.56
C THR A 66 -28.98 -11.59 -14.82
N MET A 67 -28.90 -10.69 -13.84
CA MET A 67 -29.32 -9.30 -14.00
C MET A 67 -28.49 -8.56 -15.04
N VAL A 68 -27.16 -8.73 -15.04
CA VAL A 68 -26.27 -8.13 -16.04
C VAL A 68 -26.59 -8.65 -17.44
N ALA A 69 -26.83 -9.95 -17.61
CA ALA A 69 -27.21 -10.54 -18.89
C ALA A 69 -28.58 -10.04 -19.38
N LEU A 70 -29.58 -9.99 -18.52
CA LEU A 70 -30.92 -9.46 -18.83
C LEU A 70 -30.85 -7.98 -19.21
N PHE A 71 -30.10 -7.18 -18.45
CA PHE A 71 -29.90 -5.76 -18.74
C PHE A 71 -29.16 -5.58 -20.06
N ALA A 72 -28.10 -6.35 -20.31
CA ALA A 72 -27.32 -6.27 -21.55
C ALA A 72 -28.15 -6.67 -22.77
N TRP A 73 -29.01 -7.68 -22.65
CA TRP A 73 -29.93 -8.09 -23.70
C TRP A 73 -30.99 -7.02 -23.97
N HIS A 74 -31.60 -6.46 -22.92
CA HIS A 74 -32.59 -5.39 -23.03
C HIS A 74 -31.99 -4.11 -23.64
N GLN A 75 -30.79 -3.72 -23.20
CA GLN A 75 -30.08 -2.50 -23.63
C GLN A 75 -29.07 -2.74 -24.77
N ARG A 76 -29.16 -3.86 -25.49
CA ARG A 76 -28.16 -4.28 -26.52
C ARG A 76 -27.91 -3.27 -27.63
N ARG A 77 -28.89 -2.43 -27.96
CA ARG A 77 -28.74 -1.37 -28.98
C ARG A 77 -27.96 -0.18 -28.41
N VAL A 78 -28.29 0.23 -27.19
CA VAL A 78 -27.60 1.29 -26.45
C VAL A 78 -26.16 0.88 -26.18
N LEU A 79 -25.93 -0.32 -25.64
CA LEU A 79 -24.58 -0.82 -25.34
C LEU A 79 -23.66 -0.88 -26.56
N ARG A 80 -24.14 -1.38 -27.70
CA ARG A 80 -23.34 -1.40 -28.95
C ARG A 80 -22.93 0.00 -29.38
N PHE A 81 -23.82 0.97 -29.27
CA PHE A 81 -23.53 2.37 -29.59
C PHE A 81 -22.51 2.98 -28.62
N LEU A 82 -22.70 2.77 -27.31
CA LEU A 82 -21.79 3.28 -26.28
C LEU A 82 -20.40 2.66 -26.40
N LEU A 83 -20.30 1.34 -26.58
CA LEU A 83 -19.02 0.64 -26.78
C LEU A 83 -18.30 1.16 -28.04
N GLY A 84 -19.01 1.34 -29.15
CA GLY A 84 -18.43 1.95 -30.36
C GLY A 84 -17.97 3.40 -30.13
N THR A 85 -18.61 4.13 -29.22
CA THR A 85 -18.22 5.50 -28.88
C THR A 85 -17.04 5.56 -27.92
N MET A 86 -16.98 4.64 -26.95
CA MET A 86 -15.83 4.43 -26.06
C MET A 86 -14.61 3.99 -26.86
N ALA A 87 -14.75 3.06 -27.82
CA ALA A 87 -13.64 2.62 -28.67
C ALA A 87 -13.04 3.78 -29.50
N ARG A 88 -13.88 4.72 -29.98
CA ARG A 88 -13.43 5.95 -30.67
C ARG A 88 -12.80 6.99 -29.76
N ASN A 89 -13.05 6.90 -28.45
CA ASN A 89 -12.56 7.79 -27.40
C ASN A 89 -11.94 6.97 -26.27
N TRP A 90 -10.99 6.10 -26.66
CA TRP A 90 -10.48 5.01 -25.82
C TRP A 90 -9.94 5.48 -24.46
N LEU A 91 -9.36 6.69 -24.38
CA LEU A 91 -8.86 7.25 -23.12
C LEU A 91 -9.99 7.42 -22.08
N VAL A 92 -11.04 8.17 -22.42
CA VAL A 92 -12.20 8.38 -21.53
C VAL A 92 -12.97 7.07 -21.31
N GLY A 93 -13.03 6.22 -22.35
CA GLY A 93 -13.60 4.88 -22.22
C GLY A 93 -12.87 4.01 -21.19
N ALA A 94 -11.53 4.05 -21.18
CA ALA A 94 -10.70 3.33 -20.23
C ALA A 94 -10.89 3.84 -18.80
N GLU A 95 -11.07 5.16 -18.60
CA GLU A 95 -11.36 5.72 -17.27
C GLU A 95 -12.72 5.26 -16.72
N ILE A 96 -13.75 5.15 -17.56
CA ILE A 96 -15.06 4.59 -17.15
C ILE A 96 -14.90 3.13 -16.72
N VAL A 97 -14.16 2.33 -17.49
CA VAL A 97 -13.88 0.93 -17.15
C VAL A 97 -13.06 0.84 -15.86
N LEU A 98 -12.08 1.72 -15.68
CA LEU A 98 -11.25 1.80 -14.49
C LEU A 98 -12.09 2.10 -13.23
N LEU A 99 -12.99 3.09 -13.28
CA LEU A 99 -13.88 3.37 -12.14
C LEU A 99 -14.73 2.15 -11.78
N VAL A 100 -15.37 1.52 -12.77
CA VAL A 100 -16.19 0.33 -12.53
C VAL A 100 -15.31 -0.78 -11.95
N ALA A 101 -14.11 -1.01 -12.49
CA ALA A 101 -13.20 -2.01 -11.97
C ALA A 101 -12.83 -1.75 -10.49
N ILE A 102 -12.50 -0.51 -10.12
CA ILE A 102 -12.19 -0.12 -8.73
C ILE A 102 -13.37 -0.39 -7.80
N VAL A 103 -14.58 0.05 -8.18
CA VAL A 103 -15.80 -0.13 -7.37
C VAL A 103 -16.12 -1.62 -7.14
N TYR A 104 -15.73 -2.48 -8.08
CA TYR A 104 -15.87 -3.94 -8.02
C TYR A 104 -14.66 -4.68 -7.43
N GLY A 105 -13.65 -3.97 -6.90
CA GLY A 105 -12.57 -4.59 -6.13
C GLY A 105 -11.22 -4.65 -6.82
N ALA A 106 -11.06 -4.04 -8.00
CA ALA A 106 -9.73 -3.89 -8.58
C ALA A 106 -8.84 -3.06 -7.65
N PHE A 107 -7.57 -3.45 -7.52
CA PHE A 107 -6.62 -2.86 -6.59
C PHE A 107 -6.96 -3.07 -5.09
N SER A 108 -7.73 -4.10 -4.75
CA SER A 108 -8.01 -4.50 -3.35
C SER A 108 -6.74 -4.78 -2.55
N SER A 109 -5.68 -5.29 -3.20
CA SER A 109 -4.37 -5.47 -2.57
C SER A 109 -3.76 -4.17 -2.03
N PHE A 110 -4.23 -2.99 -2.48
CA PHE A 110 -3.79 -1.66 -2.05
C PHE A 110 -4.81 -0.91 -1.19
N GLY A 111 -6.01 -1.47 -0.96
CA GLY A 111 -7.06 -0.81 -0.19
C GLY A 111 -7.90 0.22 -0.96
N VAL A 112 -7.72 0.35 -2.29
CA VAL A 112 -8.40 1.41 -3.06
C VAL A 112 -9.93 1.27 -3.08
N PRO A 113 -10.50 0.05 -3.28
CA PRO A 113 -11.95 -0.14 -3.20
C PRO A 113 -12.55 0.26 -1.85
N GLU A 114 -11.83 0.04 -0.76
CA GLU A 114 -12.23 0.36 0.60
C GLU A 114 -12.48 1.87 0.75
N LEU A 115 -11.74 2.73 0.03
CA LEU A 115 -11.99 4.18 0.02
C LEU A 115 -13.40 4.56 -0.50
N PHE A 116 -14.05 3.69 -1.28
CA PHE A 116 -15.40 3.92 -1.81
C PHE A 116 -16.50 3.41 -0.87
N TRP A 117 -16.21 2.34 -0.12
CA TRP A 117 -17.20 1.55 0.61
C TRP A 117 -17.09 1.65 2.12
N ASP A 118 -15.92 1.98 2.65
CA ASP A 118 -15.56 1.81 4.05
C ASP A 118 -15.45 3.17 4.75
N ASP A 119 -16.57 3.64 5.32
CA ASP A 119 -16.61 4.79 6.24
C ASP A 119 -18.05 5.15 6.69
N PRO A 120 -18.25 6.15 7.56
CA PRO A 120 -19.55 6.71 7.92
C PRO A 120 -20.46 6.95 6.71
N ARG A 121 -21.78 6.88 6.94
CA ARG A 121 -22.82 7.04 5.90
C ARG A 121 -22.60 8.23 4.97
N LEU A 122 -22.07 9.34 5.49
CA LEU A 122 -21.79 10.54 4.70
C LEU A 122 -20.67 10.32 3.66
N THR A 123 -19.57 9.67 4.03
CA THR A 123 -18.45 9.40 3.12
C THR A 123 -18.89 8.53 1.96
N VAL A 124 -19.60 7.43 2.25
CA VAL A 124 -20.15 6.52 1.23
C VAL A 124 -21.11 7.25 0.28
N ALA A 125 -21.93 8.17 0.81
CA ALA A 125 -22.79 9.01 -0.03
C ALA A 125 -21.99 9.97 -0.93
N ILE A 126 -20.93 10.59 -0.41
CA ILE A 126 -20.05 11.47 -1.18
C ILE A 126 -19.27 10.68 -2.25
N SER A 127 -18.82 9.47 -1.94
CA SER A 127 -18.18 8.56 -2.91
C SER A 127 -19.13 8.17 -4.04
N GLY A 128 -20.38 7.82 -3.71
CA GLY A 128 -21.43 7.56 -4.69
C GLY A 128 -21.72 8.77 -5.58
N PHE A 129 -21.79 9.97 -4.98
CA PHE A 129 -21.92 11.22 -5.72
C PHE A 129 -20.73 11.44 -6.67
N GLY A 130 -19.51 11.25 -6.19
CA GLY A 130 -18.29 11.37 -7.01
C GLY A 130 -18.30 10.43 -8.21
N ALA A 131 -18.67 9.16 -8.00
CA ALA A 131 -18.72 8.14 -9.05
C ALA A 131 -19.74 8.48 -10.16
N SER A 132 -20.97 8.86 -9.79
CA SER A 132 -21.97 9.25 -10.79
C SER A 132 -21.68 10.61 -11.43
N ALA A 133 -21.12 11.56 -10.69
CA ALA A 133 -20.66 12.84 -11.22
C ALA A 133 -19.54 12.66 -12.26
N PHE A 134 -18.55 11.80 -11.99
CA PHE A 134 -17.53 11.45 -12.97
C PHE A 134 -18.15 10.79 -14.21
N LEU A 135 -19.03 9.81 -14.04
CA LEU A 135 -19.68 9.14 -15.18
C LEU A 135 -20.43 10.15 -16.07
N ALA A 136 -21.13 11.11 -15.45
CA ALA A 136 -21.76 12.24 -16.11
C ALA A 136 -20.76 13.08 -16.91
N LEU A 137 -19.67 13.50 -16.26
CA LEU A 137 -18.64 14.36 -16.85
C LEU A 137 -17.83 13.65 -17.95
N ALA A 138 -17.60 12.34 -17.82
CA ALA A 138 -16.93 11.52 -18.82
C ALA A 138 -17.76 11.41 -20.12
N TRP A 139 -19.06 11.11 -20.00
CA TRP A 139 -19.95 11.10 -21.16
C TRP A 139 -20.11 12.50 -21.77
N TYR A 140 -20.12 13.53 -20.93
CA TYR A 140 -20.12 14.91 -21.41
C TYR A 140 -18.83 15.27 -22.16
N ALA A 141 -17.67 14.85 -21.66
CA ALA A 141 -16.38 15.02 -22.32
C ALA A 141 -16.32 14.28 -23.67
N ILE A 142 -16.85 13.06 -23.76
CA ILE A 142 -16.99 12.30 -25.01
C ILE A 142 -17.84 13.07 -26.03
N TYR A 143 -18.97 13.63 -25.60
CA TYR A 143 -19.81 14.46 -26.46
C TYR A 143 -19.04 15.70 -26.97
N LEU A 144 -18.34 16.40 -26.07
CA LEU A 144 -17.52 17.56 -26.43
C LEU A 144 -16.39 17.19 -27.40
N LEU A 145 -15.73 16.05 -27.20
CA LEU A 145 -14.70 15.52 -28.09
C LEU A 145 -15.22 15.34 -29.52
N ASP A 146 -16.41 14.77 -29.65
CA ASP A 146 -16.99 14.49 -30.96
C ASP A 146 -17.46 15.75 -31.68
N VAL A 147 -18.11 16.68 -30.97
CA VAL A 147 -18.53 17.99 -31.51
C VAL A 147 -17.32 18.83 -31.95
N SER A 148 -16.23 18.77 -31.18
CA SER A 148 -15.05 19.62 -31.40
C SER A 148 -14.12 19.13 -32.51
N ARG A 149 -14.18 17.84 -32.90
CA ARG A 149 -13.33 17.28 -33.95
C ARG A 149 -13.68 17.87 -35.33
N PRO A 150 -12.70 18.38 -36.10
CA PRO A 150 -12.93 18.79 -37.48
C PRO A 150 -13.10 17.55 -38.38
N SER A 151 -14.32 17.04 -38.51
CA SER A 151 -14.65 15.93 -39.41
C SER A 151 -14.92 16.42 -40.85
N ARG A 152 -14.27 15.79 -41.84
CA ARG A 152 -14.55 15.92 -43.29
C ARG A 152 -15.84 15.21 -43.74
N SER A 153 -16.54 14.46 -42.88
CA SER A 153 -17.80 13.78 -43.22
C SER A 153 -18.89 14.03 -42.16
N ARG A 154 -20.02 14.64 -42.56
CA ARG A 154 -21.21 14.85 -41.70
C ARG A 154 -21.72 13.54 -41.07
N ARG A 155 -21.57 12.38 -41.74
CA ARG A 155 -22.01 11.07 -41.25
C ARG A 155 -21.31 10.54 -39.97
N ARG A 156 -20.28 11.22 -39.44
CA ARG A 156 -19.49 10.75 -38.29
C ARG A 156 -19.71 11.52 -36.97
N ARG A 157 -20.53 12.58 -36.96
CA ARG A 157 -20.85 13.34 -35.73
C ARG A 157 -22.00 12.69 -34.97
N LEU A 158 -21.99 12.81 -33.65
CA LEU A 158 -23.08 12.55 -32.72
C LEU A 158 -24.20 13.59 -32.93
N ASP A 159 -24.85 13.52 -34.09
CA ASP A 159 -26.04 14.32 -34.40
C ASP A 159 -27.29 13.67 -33.77
N TRP A 160 -28.31 14.48 -33.47
CA TRP A 160 -29.55 13.99 -32.84
C TRP A 160 -30.20 12.85 -33.64
N ASP A 161 -30.11 12.87 -34.97
CA ASP A 161 -30.64 11.81 -35.84
C ASP A 161 -30.02 10.42 -35.57
N GLN A 162 -28.76 10.37 -35.10
CA GLN A 162 -28.11 9.11 -34.70
C GLN A 162 -28.40 8.75 -33.23
N LEU A 163 -28.68 9.75 -32.40
CA LEU A 163 -28.91 9.60 -30.97
C LEU A 163 -30.37 9.29 -30.63
N GLU A 164 -31.33 9.80 -31.40
CA GLU A 164 -32.77 9.61 -31.20
C GLU A 164 -33.16 8.12 -31.20
N PRO A 165 -32.68 7.26 -32.14
CA PRO A 165 -32.97 5.83 -32.09
C PRO A 165 -32.41 5.15 -30.83
N VAL A 166 -31.26 5.61 -30.33
CA VAL A 166 -30.62 5.12 -29.10
C VAL A 166 -31.43 5.57 -27.88
N MET A 167 -31.90 6.81 -27.86
CA MET A 167 -32.79 7.37 -26.84
C MET A 167 -34.11 6.62 -26.76
N ILE A 168 -34.75 6.35 -27.91
CA ILE A 168 -35.98 5.57 -27.96
C ILE A 168 -35.72 4.14 -27.47
N ALA A 169 -34.61 3.53 -27.89
CA ALA A 169 -34.22 2.20 -27.45
C ALA A 169 -33.92 2.11 -25.94
N SER A 170 -33.57 3.21 -25.27
CA SER A 170 -33.32 3.23 -23.82
C SER A 170 -34.60 3.07 -22.99
N GLY A 171 -35.78 3.35 -23.55
CA GLY A 171 -37.07 3.32 -22.84
C GLY A 171 -37.35 4.56 -21.97
N ILE A 172 -36.43 5.51 -21.88
CA ILE A 172 -36.60 6.76 -21.12
C ILE A 172 -37.80 7.60 -21.62
N PRO A 173 -38.00 7.82 -22.94
CA PRO A 173 -39.10 8.66 -23.42
C PRO A 173 -40.49 8.11 -23.06
N SER A 174 -40.64 6.79 -23.10
CA SER A 174 -41.87 6.11 -22.67
C SER A 174 -42.11 6.21 -21.16
N LEU A 175 -41.04 6.14 -20.36
CA LEU A 175 -41.12 6.21 -18.90
C LEU A 175 -41.51 7.62 -18.41
N LEU A 176 -40.93 8.66 -19.03
CA LEU A 176 -41.15 10.06 -18.67
C LEU A 176 -42.29 10.74 -19.46
N ARG A 177 -43.01 10.00 -20.32
CA ARG A 177 -44.05 10.53 -21.24
C ARG A 177 -43.56 11.75 -22.05
N MET A 178 -42.32 11.67 -22.54
CA MET A 178 -41.69 12.77 -23.28
C MET A 178 -41.84 12.58 -24.79
N SER A 179 -42.17 13.67 -25.50
CA SER A 179 -42.09 13.72 -26.98
C SER A 179 -40.64 13.95 -27.42
N THR A 180 -40.17 13.18 -28.41
CA THR A 180 -38.86 13.41 -29.04
C THR A 180 -38.91 14.44 -30.17
N ALA A 181 -40.11 14.78 -30.65
CA ALA A 181 -40.31 15.83 -31.65
C ALA A 181 -40.06 17.22 -31.04
N ASP A 182 -39.33 18.08 -31.76
CA ASP A 182 -39.07 19.49 -31.45
C ASP A 182 -38.33 19.77 -30.13
N MET A 183 -37.45 18.85 -29.69
CA MET A 183 -36.62 19.08 -28.51
C MET A 183 -35.53 20.13 -28.76
N SER A 184 -35.39 21.11 -27.86
CA SER A 184 -34.24 22.04 -27.89
C SER A 184 -32.91 21.27 -27.77
N PRO A 185 -31.80 21.73 -28.40
CA PRO A 185 -30.49 21.06 -28.33
C PRO A 185 -29.99 20.78 -26.90
N ARG A 186 -30.34 21.64 -25.93
CA ARG A 186 -29.99 21.42 -24.51
C ARG A 186 -30.73 20.24 -23.90
N ARG A 187 -32.02 20.09 -24.20
CA ARG A 187 -32.83 18.95 -23.74
C ARG A 187 -32.42 17.66 -24.45
N GLN A 188 -32.08 17.74 -25.74
CA GLN A 188 -31.52 16.62 -26.50
C GLN A 188 -30.25 16.09 -25.81
N LEU A 189 -29.30 16.96 -25.51
CA LEU A 189 -28.06 16.61 -24.79
C LEU A 189 -28.34 16.00 -23.41
N GLY A 190 -29.23 16.61 -22.62
CA GLY A 190 -29.60 16.08 -21.29
C GLY A 190 -30.16 14.66 -21.38
N CYS A 191 -31.05 14.41 -22.32
CA CYS A 191 -31.59 13.08 -22.59
C CYS A 191 -30.50 12.09 -23.01
N CYS A 192 -29.61 12.47 -23.93
CA CYS A 192 -28.49 11.62 -24.37
C CYS A 192 -27.58 11.22 -23.22
N LEU A 193 -27.22 12.18 -22.35
CA LEU A 193 -26.40 11.91 -21.18
C LEU A 193 -27.11 10.93 -20.24
N ALA A 194 -28.41 11.10 -19.99
CA ALA A 194 -29.18 10.15 -19.18
C ALA A 194 -29.15 8.73 -19.78
N ALA A 195 -29.42 8.57 -21.08
CA ALA A 195 -29.36 7.25 -21.72
C ALA A 195 -27.95 6.63 -21.71
N ALA A 196 -26.90 7.45 -21.86
CA ALA A 196 -25.52 6.99 -21.82
C ALA A 196 -25.04 6.60 -20.41
N MET A 197 -25.53 7.30 -19.38
CA MET A 197 -25.21 6.98 -17.98
C MET A 197 -25.92 5.73 -17.48
N MET A 198 -27.10 5.39 -18.00
CA MET A 198 -27.93 4.27 -17.49
C MET A 198 -27.16 2.95 -17.30
N PRO A 199 -26.38 2.44 -18.27
CA PRO A 199 -25.61 1.21 -18.07
C PRO A 199 -24.55 1.32 -16.98
N GLY A 200 -23.87 2.47 -16.89
CA GLY A 200 -22.85 2.71 -15.86
C GLY A 200 -23.47 2.84 -14.47
N LEU A 201 -24.57 3.59 -14.34
CA LEU A 201 -25.31 3.72 -13.08
C LEU A 201 -25.89 2.38 -12.62
N PHE A 202 -26.38 1.56 -13.56
CA PHE A 202 -26.83 0.20 -13.24
C PHE A 202 -25.69 -0.62 -12.64
N LEU A 203 -24.53 -0.67 -13.30
CA LEU A 203 -23.36 -1.39 -12.78
C LEU A 203 -22.89 -0.82 -11.42
N LEU A 204 -22.79 0.50 -11.27
CA LEU A 204 -22.38 1.12 -10.02
C LEU A 204 -23.38 0.89 -8.87
N ALA A 205 -24.66 0.68 -9.16
CA ALA A 205 -25.68 0.43 -8.14
C ALA A 205 -25.71 -1.02 -7.65
N LEU A 206 -25.31 -2.01 -8.47
CA LEU A 206 -25.44 -3.43 -8.12
C LEU A 206 -24.72 -3.84 -6.82
N PRO A 207 -23.46 -3.41 -6.54
CA PRO A 207 -22.80 -3.76 -5.28
C PRO A 207 -23.48 -3.17 -4.04
N ALA A 208 -24.31 -2.12 -4.19
CA ALA A 208 -25.09 -1.57 -3.09
C ALA A 208 -26.21 -2.50 -2.63
N PHE A 209 -26.69 -3.39 -3.50
CA PHE A 209 -27.75 -4.37 -3.21
C PHE A 209 -27.25 -5.79 -3.01
N LEU A 210 -26.05 -6.10 -3.50
CA LEU A 210 -25.44 -7.42 -3.45
C LEU A 210 -24.14 -7.38 -2.64
N PRO A 211 -24.21 -7.58 -1.31
CA PRO A 211 -23.03 -7.55 -0.44
C PRO A 211 -21.91 -8.50 -0.85
N ALA A 212 -22.21 -9.65 -1.46
CA ALA A 212 -21.21 -10.65 -1.86
C ALA A 212 -20.25 -10.17 -2.96
N ILE A 213 -20.64 -9.14 -3.74
CA ILE A 213 -19.79 -8.56 -4.79
C ILE A 213 -19.26 -7.18 -4.39
N ARG A 214 -19.51 -6.73 -3.15
CA ARG A 214 -19.03 -5.46 -2.64
C ARG A 214 -17.66 -5.65 -1.98
N PRO A 215 -16.63 -4.91 -2.42
CA PRO A 215 -15.34 -4.87 -1.74
C PRO A 215 -15.44 -4.10 -0.41
N GLY A 216 -14.72 -4.53 0.63
CA GLY A 216 -14.60 -3.79 1.89
C GLY A 216 -15.81 -3.98 2.82
N GLY A 217 -15.54 -4.35 4.06
CA GLY A 217 -16.53 -4.85 5.01
C GLY A 217 -17.33 -3.76 5.72
N GLU A 218 -18.59 -3.59 5.31
CA GLU A 218 -19.72 -3.51 6.24
C GLU A 218 -20.89 -4.33 5.68
N LEU A 219 -21.34 -5.31 6.45
CA LEU A 219 -22.43 -6.22 6.13
C LEU A 219 -23.80 -5.52 6.33
N ARG A 220 -24.04 -4.38 5.67
CA ARG A 220 -25.41 -3.88 5.46
C ARG A 220 -26.07 -4.62 4.32
N VAL A 221 -27.38 -4.85 4.42
CA VAL A 221 -28.14 -5.53 3.36
C VAL A 221 -28.20 -4.64 2.11
N VAL A 222 -28.43 -3.33 2.30
CA VAL A 222 -28.45 -2.32 1.24
C VAL A 222 -27.69 -1.08 1.66
N GLU A 223 -26.81 -0.54 0.80
CA GLU A 223 -26.14 0.76 1.01
C GLU A 223 -26.95 1.91 0.46
N TRP A 224 -27.95 2.34 1.23
CA TRP A 224 -28.73 3.53 0.91
C TRP A 224 -27.88 4.80 0.69
N PRO A 225 -26.84 5.10 1.50
CA PRO A 225 -26.08 6.32 1.29
C PRO A 225 -25.40 6.37 -0.08
N TRP A 226 -24.82 5.26 -0.54
CA TRP A 226 -24.24 5.13 -1.87
C TRP A 226 -25.27 5.42 -2.97
N LEU A 227 -26.46 4.83 -2.87
CA LEU A 227 -27.55 5.02 -3.84
C LEU A 227 -28.05 6.47 -3.87
N VAL A 228 -28.18 7.12 -2.71
CA VAL A 228 -28.52 8.54 -2.62
C VAL A 228 -27.45 9.38 -3.30
N GLY A 229 -26.16 9.10 -3.03
CA GLY A 229 -25.04 9.74 -3.71
C GLY A 229 -25.11 9.60 -5.23
N LEU A 230 -25.28 8.36 -5.72
CA LEU A 230 -25.41 8.07 -7.15
C LEU A 230 -26.55 8.88 -7.77
N ALA A 231 -27.72 8.90 -7.12
CA ALA A 231 -28.89 9.64 -7.58
C ALA A 231 -28.60 11.15 -7.68
N VAL A 232 -28.05 11.76 -6.63
CA VAL A 232 -27.70 13.19 -6.62
C VAL A 232 -26.71 13.53 -7.72
N GLY A 233 -25.64 12.74 -7.89
CA GLY A 233 -24.65 13.01 -8.94
C GLY A 233 -25.17 12.74 -10.36
N ALA A 234 -26.14 11.84 -10.54
CA ALA A 234 -26.81 11.65 -11.83
C ALA A 234 -27.63 12.89 -12.28
N PHE A 235 -28.05 13.75 -11.35
CA PHE A 235 -28.70 15.02 -11.68
C PHE A 235 -27.70 16.15 -12.01
N LEU A 236 -26.40 15.97 -11.75
CA LEU A 236 -25.37 17.00 -11.96
C LEU A 236 -25.36 17.59 -13.39
N PRO A 237 -25.46 16.80 -14.48
CA PRO A 237 -25.54 17.35 -15.83
C PRO A 237 -26.70 18.32 -16.03
N TYR A 238 -27.88 18.02 -15.46
CA TYR A 238 -29.06 18.87 -15.58
C TYR A 238 -28.87 20.19 -14.84
N VAL A 239 -28.22 20.15 -13.68
CA VAL A 239 -27.83 21.35 -12.93
C VAL A 239 -26.81 22.18 -13.73
N LEU A 240 -25.78 21.56 -14.30
CA LEU A 240 -24.79 22.26 -15.13
C LEU A 240 -25.42 22.89 -16.39
N LEU A 241 -26.40 22.22 -17.00
CA LEU A 241 -27.13 22.70 -18.18
C LEU A 241 -28.17 23.80 -17.84
N ALA A 242 -28.66 23.85 -16.62
CA ALA A 242 -29.71 24.78 -16.18
C ALA A 242 -29.19 26.10 -15.58
N THR A 243 -27.94 26.16 -15.10
CA THR A 243 -27.55 27.15 -14.10
C THR A 243 -26.91 28.44 -14.67
N ARG A 244 -27.40 29.59 -14.16
CA ARG A 244 -26.86 30.97 -14.31
C ARG A 244 -25.40 31.21 -13.84
N PRO A 245 -24.76 30.42 -12.95
CA PRO A 245 -23.36 30.60 -12.51
C PRO A 245 -22.33 30.32 -13.61
N VAL A 246 -22.55 29.34 -14.50
CA VAL A 246 -21.66 29.12 -15.65
C VAL A 246 -21.63 30.35 -16.55
N ARG A 247 -22.79 31.00 -16.71
CA ARG A 247 -22.93 32.29 -17.39
C ARG A 247 -22.19 33.41 -16.66
N PHE A 248 -22.22 33.45 -15.32
CA PHE A 248 -21.46 34.43 -14.52
C PHE A 248 -19.94 34.25 -14.69
N VAL A 249 -19.43 33.04 -14.50
CA VAL A 249 -17.99 32.74 -14.63
C VAL A 249 -17.49 32.99 -16.06
N ALA A 250 -18.25 32.58 -17.07
CA ALA A 250 -17.90 32.83 -18.47
C ALA A 250 -17.92 34.32 -18.84
N LEU A 251 -18.79 35.13 -18.22
CA LEU A 251 -18.81 36.58 -18.37
C LEU A 251 -17.60 37.24 -17.68
N GLN A 252 -17.20 36.77 -16.50
CA GLN A 252 -16.02 37.32 -15.79
C GLN A 252 -14.70 36.98 -16.51
N LEU A 253 -14.52 35.73 -16.94
CA LEU A 253 -13.32 35.31 -17.69
C LEU A 253 -13.17 36.05 -19.03
N ARG A 254 -14.29 36.39 -19.69
CA ARG A 254 -14.25 37.17 -20.94
C ARG A 254 -14.03 38.66 -20.71
N ARG A 255 -14.56 39.26 -19.64
CA ARG A 255 -14.23 40.64 -19.26
C ARG A 255 -12.73 40.85 -19.01
N LEU A 256 -12.03 39.82 -18.55
CA LEU A 256 -10.58 39.84 -18.38
C LEU A 256 -9.79 39.82 -19.70
N TRP A 257 -10.37 39.32 -20.80
CA TRP A 257 -9.67 39.11 -22.07
C TRP A 257 -10.14 40.04 -23.20
N ASP A 258 -11.43 40.41 -23.22
CA ASP A 258 -12.02 41.36 -24.17
C ASP A 258 -13.28 42.02 -23.57
N PRO A 259 -13.18 43.27 -23.09
CA PRO A 259 -14.30 44.02 -22.51
C PRO A 259 -15.44 44.34 -23.48
N SER A 260 -15.23 44.23 -24.80
CA SER A 260 -16.10 44.77 -25.85
C SER A 260 -16.98 43.74 -26.57
N ALA A 261 -16.83 42.45 -26.27
CA ALA A 261 -17.54 41.37 -26.98
C ALA A 261 -19.06 41.26 -26.63
N PRO A 262 -19.94 40.96 -27.62
CA PRO A 262 -21.38 40.83 -27.40
C PRO A 262 -21.75 39.68 -26.44
N ARG A 263 -22.92 39.81 -25.79
CA ARG A 263 -23.44 38.80 -24.83
C ARG A 263 -23.54 37.44 -25.53
N PRO A 264 -22.87 36.39 -25.03
CA PRO A 264 -22.88 35.11 -25.71
C PRO A 264 -24.24 34.43 -25.58
N ASP A 265 -24.62 33.70 -26.63
CA ASP A 265 -25.74 32.77 -26.55
C ASP A 265 -25.42 31.69 -25.51
N VAL A 266 -26.33 31.50 -24.56
CA VAL A 266 -26.16 30.60 -23.40
C VAL A 266 -25.91 29.15 -23.84
N GLY A 267 -26.31 28.79 -25.07
CA GLY A 267 -26.07 27.46 -25.66
C GLY A 267 -24.61 27.20 -26.02
N GLU A 268 -23.87 28.19 -26.51
CA GLU A 268 -22.49 28.00 -27.01
C GLU A 268 -21.42 28.05 -25.91
N VAL A 269 -21.73 28.64 -24.76
CA VAL A 269 -20.77 28.80 -23.64
C VAL A 269 -20.59 27.50 -22.86
N ILE A 270 -21.69 26.79 -22.62
CA ILE A 270 -21.69 25.53 -21.85
C ILE A 270 -20.89 24.47 -22.60
N LEU A 271 -20.91 24.48 -23.94
CA LEU A 271 -20.19 23.55 -24.82
C LEU A 271 -18.68 23.80 -24.91
N ARG A 272 -18.09 24.73 -24.14
CA ARG A 272 -16.65 24.99 -24.18
C ARG A 272 -15.94 24.17 -23.10
N PRO A 273 -15.13 23.15 -23.47
CA PRO A 273 -14.43 22.31 -22.49
C PRO A 273 -13.51 23.10 -21.54
N GLY A 274 -13.01 24.27 -21.97
CA GLY A 274 -12.20 25.14 -21.11
C GLY A 274 -12.95 25.70 -19.89
N VAL A 275 -14.24 26.02 -20.01
CA VAL A 275 -15.03 26.53 -18.87
C VAL A 275 -15.25 25.44 -17.82
N LEU A 276 -15.51 24.22 -18.29
CA LEU A 276 -15.68 23.05 -17.42
C LEU A 276 -14.36 22.71 -16.70
N LEU A 277 -13.23 22.78 -17.41
CA LEU A 277 -11.92 22.56 -16.81
C LEU A 277 -11.61 23.58 -15.71
N TRP A 278 -11.94 24.86 -15.92
CA TRP A 278 -11.81 25.90 -14.90
C TRP A 278 -12.72 25.66 -13.68
N ALA A 279 -13.97 25.24 -13.89
CA ALA A 279 -14.88 24.93 -12.81
C ALA A 279 -14.38 23.75 -11.95
N LEU A 280 -13.90 22.68 -12.60
CA LEU A 280 -13.29 21.54 -11.90
C LEU A 280 -12.00 21.96 -11.17
N GLY A 281 -11.20 22.84 -11.78
CA GLY A 281 -10.02 23.43 -11.12
C GLY A 281 -10.37 24.24 -9.88
N LEU A 282 -11.48 24.98 -9.89
CA LEU A 282 -11.95 25.72 -8.70
C LEU A 282 -12.43 24.76 -7.59
N VAL A 283 -13.14 23.69 -7.95
CA VAL A 283 -13.51 22.63 -6.99
C VAL A 283 -12.25 21.99 -6.39
N TYR A 284 -11.25 21.69 -7.22
CA TYR A 284 -9.97 21.16 -6.77
C TYR A 284 -9.23 22.10 -5.80
N VAL A 285 -9.16 23.39 -6.12
CA VAL A 285 -8.56 24.40 -5.22
C VAL A 285 -9.36 24.54 -3.93
N ALA A 286 -10.69 24.49 -3.99
CA ALA A 286 -11.52 24.48 -2.79
C ALA A 286 -11.24 23.24 -1.92
N SER A 287 -11.06 22.07 -2.54
CA SER A 287 -10.63 20.85 -1.84
C SER A 287 -9.26 21.02 -1.18
N LEU A 288 -8.29 21.70 -1.79
CA LEU A 288 -7.00 22.01 -1.14
C LEU A 288 -7.14 22.89 0.10
N VAL A 289 -8.03 23.88 0.06
CA VAL A 289 -8.29 24.78 1.19
C VAL A 289 -8.99 24.02 2.32
N VAL A 290 -10.01 23.24 2.00
CA VAL A 290 -10.73 22.41 2.98
C VAL A 290 -9.80 21.36 3.58
N ASP A 291 -8.93 20.73 2.77
CA ASP A 291 -7.93 19.78 3.25
C ASP A 291 -6.99 20.38 4.30
N ARG A 292 -6.60 21.66 4.13
CA ARG A 292 -5.77 22.38 5.10
C ARG A 292 -6.51 22.71 6.40
N LEU A 293 -7.79 23.06 6.32
CA LEU A 293 -8.56 23.56 7.48
C LEU A 293 -9.28 22.44 8.24
N GLN A 294 -9.85 21.49 7.51
CA GLN A 294 -10.68 20.38 8.02
C GLN A 294 -10.45 19.11 7.17
N PRO A 295 -9.29 18.42 7.35
CA PRO A 295 -8.94 17.20 6.62
C PRO A 295 -10.02 16.12 6.59
N ARG A 296 -10.80 16.01 7.68
CA ARG A 296 -11.85 14.99 7.88
C ARG A 296 -13.04 15.11 6.90
N LEU A 297 -13.22 16.27 6.27
CA LEU A 297 -14.31 16.49 5.31
C LEU A 297 -13.94 16.05 3.88
N ILE A 298 -12.67 15.78 3.63
CA ILE A 298 -12.18 15.37 2.31
C ILE A 298 -12.32 13.87 2.16
N VAL A 299 -13.14 13.46 1.19
CA VAL A 299 -13.36 12.06 0.84
C VAL A 299 -12.44 11.66 -0.31
N PRO A 300 -11.47 10.75 -0.10
CA PRO A 300 -10.48 10.40 -1.13
C PRO A 300 -11.12 9.82 -2.41
N ALA A 301 -12.13 8.95 -2.30
CA ALA A 301 -12.81 8.38 -3.46
C ALA A 301 -13.46 9.45 -4.36
N ALA A 302 -14.05 10.49 -3.76
CA ALA A 302 -14.58 11.61 -4.53
C ALA A 302 -13.48 12.44 -5.21
N LEU A 303 -12.30 12.55 -4.58
CA LEU A 303 -11.12 13.17 -5.22
C LEU A 303 -10.58 12.33 -6.39
N ILE A 304 -10.58 11.00 -6.29
CA ILE A 304 -10.23 10.11 -7.41
C ILE A 304 -11.17 10.39 -8.59
N CYS A 305 -12.48 10.44 -8.34
CA CYS A 305 -13.47 10.74 -9.35
C CYS A 305 -13.33 12.16 -9.94
N LEU A 306 -12.99 13.15 -9.11
CA LEU A 306 -12.70 14.51 -9.56
C LEU A 306 -11.47 14.54 -10.48
N MET A 307 -10.40 13.83 -10.11
CA MET A 307 -9.17 13.75 -10.90
C MET A 307 -9.42 13.06 -12.25
N LEU A 308 -10.11 11.92 -12.27
CA LEU A 308 -10.53 11.26 -13.52
C LEU A 308 -11.37 12.21 -14.38
N SER A 309 -12.30 12.96 -13.78
CA SER A 309 -13.11 13.95 -14.50
C SER A 309 -12.26 15.05 -15.13
N MET A 310 -11.25 15.54 -14.40
CA MET A 310 -10.31 16.54 -14.92
C MET A 310 -9.48 15.99 -16.08
N ILE A 311 -9.05 14.73 -16.05
CA ILE A 311 -8.31 14.10 -17.16
C ILE A 311 -9.22 13.96 -18.39
N ALA A 312 -10.43 13.43 -18.24
CA ALA A 312 -11.42 13.33 -19.33
C ALA A 312 -11.69 14.69 -19.99
N VAL A 313 -11.95 15.72 -19.19
CA VAL A 313 -12.24 17.08 -19.68
C VAL A 313 -11.00 17.74 -20.28
N SER A 314 -9.81 17.49 -19.75
CA SER A 314 -8.55 17.98 -20.32
C SER A 314 -8.29 17.37 -21.69
N ALA A 315 -8.58 16.09 -21.89
CA ALA A 315 -8.53 15.45 -23.20
C ALA A 315 -9.50 16.12 -24.16
N ALA A 316 -10.75 16.36 -23.74
CA ALA A 316 -11.74 17.10 -24.53
C ALA A 316 -11.27 18.51 -24.89
N PHE A 317 -10.68 19.22 -23.94
CA PHE A 317 -10.11 20.55 -24.16
C PHE A 317 -8.99 20.53 -25.20
N PHE A 318 -8.02 19.62 -25.07
CA PHE A 318 -6.89 19.51 -25.98
C PHE A 318 -7.33 19.30 -27.44
N PHE A 319 -8.27 18.39 -27.69
CA PHE A 319 -8.79 18.13 -29.03
C PHE A 319 -9.70 19.24 -29.57
N SER A 320 -10.20 20.13 -28.71
CA SER A 320 -11.00 21.28 -29.15
C SER A 320 -10.19 22.43 -29.74
N ILE A 321 -8.88 22.46 -29.51
CA ILE A 321 -7.97 23.48 -30.02
C ILE A 321 -7.86 23.35 -31.55
N ARG A 322 -8.43 24.32 -32.29
CA ARG A 322 -8.43 24.28 -33.77
C ARG A 322 -7.05 24.48 -34.38
N SER A 323 -6.28 25.44 -33.84
CA SER A 323 -4.94 25.75 -34.32
C SER A 323 -4.01 24.54 -34.18
N ARG A 324 -3.38 24.12 -35.29
CA ARG A 324 -2.36 23.06 -35.27
C ARG A 324 -1.13 23.50 -34.49
N GLN A 325 -0.73 24.77 -34.61
CA GLN A 325 0.41 25.33 -33.88
C GLN A 325 0.17 25.32 -32.37
N THR A 326 -1.02 25.77 -31.93
CA THR A 326 -1.36 25.77 -30.50
C THR A 326 -1.44 24.35 -29.94
N ARG A 327 -2.00 23.39 -30.70
CA ARG A 327 -1.98 21.97 -30.29
C ARG A 327 -0.58 21.41 -30.18
N ALA A 328 0.30 21.70 -31.14
CA ALA A 328 1.69 21.28 -31.09
C ALA A 328 2.39 21.88 -29.86
N LEU A 329 2.17 23.17 -29.57
CA LEU A 329 2.74 23.83 -28.40
C LEU A 329 2.25 23.21 -27.08
N VAL A 330 0.95 22.94 -26.95
CA VAL A 330 0.40 22.27 -25.76
C VAL A 330 0.93 20.84 -25.62
N LEU A 331 1.10 20.11 -26.73
CA LEU A 331 1.67 18.76 -26.72
C LEU A 331 3.15 18.78 -26.32
N LEU A 332 3.88 19.86 -26.63
CA LEU A 332 5.28 20.04 -26.20
C LEU A 332 5.41 20.43 -24.73
N LEU A 333 4.36 20.96 -24.08
CA LEU A 333 4.42 21.32 -22.66
C LEU A 333 4.66 20.10 -21.76
N VAL A 334 4.06 18.94 -22.05
CA VAL A 334 4.22 17.72 -21.25
C VAL A 334 5.66 17.18 -21.27
N PRO A 335 6.29 16.92 -22.43
CA PRO A 335 7.68 16.50 -22.46
C PRO A 335 8.64 17.58 -21.94
N ALA A 336 8.33 18.88 -22.14
CA ALA A 336 9.13 19.96 -21.54
C ALA A 336 9.05 19.95 -20.01
N ALA A 337 7.86 19.77 -19.45
CA ALA A 337 7.63 19.59 -18.02
C ALA A 337 8.37 18.36 -17.46
N LEU A 338 8.27 17.22 -18.15
CA LEU A 338 8.99 15.99 -17.78
C LEU A 338 10.50 16.18 -17.85
N ALA A 339 11.02 16.87 -18.86
CA ALA A 339 12.43 17.19 -18.98
C ALA A 339 12.89 18.11 -17.85
N LEU A 340 12.12 19.15 -17.51
CA LEU A 340 12.40 20.04 -16.37
C LEU A 340 12.38 19.28 -15.04
N ASN A 341 11.43 18.37 -14.84
CA ASN A 341 11.39 17.50 -13.66
C ASN A 341 12.60 16.55 -13.62
N GLY A 342 13.05 16.04 -14.78
CA GLY A 342 14.21 15.17 -14.91
C GLY A 342 15.57 15.83 -14.65
N VAL A 343 15.67 17.16 -14.77
CA VAL A 343 16.89 17.93 -14.39
C VAL A 343 17.11 17.89 -12.87
N GLN A 344 16.05 17.73 -12.09
CA GLN A 344 16.10 17.76 -10.64
C GLN A 344 16.50 16.38 -10.08
N THR A 345 17.67 16.32 -9.45
CA THR A 345 18.32 15.09 -8.97
C THR A 345 17.63 14.41 -7.78
N TYR A 346 16.99 15.19 -6.90
CA TYR A 346 16.26 14.70 -5.72
C TYR A 346 14.81 15.18 -5.79
N ASP A 347 13.86 14.25 -5.64
CA ASP A 347 12.43 14.52 -5.74
C ASP A 347 11.67 14.42 -4.41
N THR A 348 12.29 13.76 -3.43
CA THR A 348 11.72 13.39 -2.15
C THR A 348 12.76 13.57 -1.05
N CYS A 349 12.29 13.65 0.20
CA CYS A 349 13.14 13.84 1.36
C CYS A 349 12.73 12.88 2.49
N TYR A 350 13.68 12.49 3.33
CA TYR A 350 13.41 11.80 4.59
C TYR A 350 13.57 12.76 5.77
N ARG A 351 12.70 12.64 6.78
CA ARG A 351 12.83 13.38 8.04
C ARG A 351 14.12 12.98 8.76
N GLY A 352 14.87 13.97 9.22
CA GLY A 352 16.17 13.79 9.85
C GLY A 352 17.36 13.73 8.87
N LEU A 353 17.13 13.82 7.56
CA LEU A 353 18.20 13.87 6.54
C LEU A 353 18.28 15.21 5.79
N GLU A 354 17.45 16.20 6.14
CA GLU A 354 17.28 17.44 5.38
C GLU A 354 18.58 18.21 5.13
N ASP A 355 19.46 18.29 6.13
CA ASP A 355 20.73 19.03 6.03
C ASP A 355 21.73 18.40 5.04
N TYR A 356 21.51 17.16 4.61
CA TYR A 356 22.40 16.50 3.64
C TYR A 356 21.97 16.74 2.20
N TYR A 357 20.74 17.20 1.95
CA TYR A 357 20.26 17.46 0.58
C TYR A 357 20.86 18.75 0.02
N PRO A 358 21.40 18.72 -1.21
CA PRO A 358 21.84 19.94 -1.87
C PRO A 358 20.64 20.84 -2.24
N ARG A 359 20.93 22.08 -2.61
CA ARG A 359 19.90 22.99 -3.15
C ARG A 359 19.41 22.49 -4.50
N ASP A 360 18.11 22.64 -4.72
CA ASP A 360 17.50 22.34 -6.01
C ASP A 360 18.12 23.24 -7.11
N PRO A 361 18.63 22.66 -8.23
CA PRO A 361 19.28 23.44 -9.29
C PRO A 361 18.38 24.50 -9.92
N LEU A 362 17.07 24.22 -10.06
CA LEU A 362 16.10 25.18 -10.59
C LEU A 362 15.84 26.29 -9.57
N CYS A 363 15.67 25.96 -8.28
CA CYS A 363 15.54 26.99 -7.25
C CYS A 363 16.80 27.86 -7.15
N MET A 364 17.98 27.27 -7.29
CA MET A 364 19.25 27.99 -7.30
C MET A 364 19.34 28.94 -8.49
N ALA A 365 18.99 28.48 -9.70
CA ALA A 365 18.96 29.32 -10.90
C ALA A 365 17.95 30.46 -10.81
N LEU A 366 16.85 30.27 -10.07
CA LEU A 366 15.78 31.27 -9.89
C LEU A 366 15.92 32.12 -8.62
N GLY A 367 16.94 31.89 -7.78
CA GLY A 367 17.11 32.60 -6.50
C GLY A 367 16.02 32.31 -5.47
N LEU A 368 15.35 31.16 -5.56
CA LEU A 368 14.29 30.74 -4.64
C LEU A 368 14.84 29.84 -3.52
N PRO A 369 14.19 29.80 -2.33
CA PRO A 369 14.57 28.86 -1.28
C PRO A 369 14.38 27.42 -1.76
N SER A 370 15.33 26.54 -1.41
CA SER A 370 15.21 25.10 -1.67
C SER A 370 14.17 24.49 -0.72
N SER A 371 13.36 23.56 -1.22
CA SER A 371 12.34 22.88 -0.43
C SER A 371 12.91 21.99 0.67
N PHE A 372 14.13 21.45 0.48
CA PHE A 372 14.71 20.44 1.37
C PHE A 372 15.76 21.00 2.32
N SER A 373 16.60 21.94 1.88
CA SER A 373 17.76 22.41 2.62
C SER A 373 17.80 23.92 2.74
N THR A 374 18.16 24.39 3.94
CA THR A 374 18.39 25.81 4.24
C THR A 374 19.83 26.24 3.93
N GLY A 375 20.76 25.29 3.70
CA GLY A 375 22.20 25.52 3.51
C GLY A 375 22.79 24.90 2.24
N GLU A 376 24.11 24.68 2.21
CA GLU A 376 24.82 23.88 1.22
C GLU A 376 24.90 22.43 1.72
N GLY A 377 23.84 21.66 1.56
CA GLY A 377 23.89 20.24 1.92
C GLY A 377 24.93 19.50 1.08
N SER A 378 25.74 18.67 1.74
CA SER A 378 26.83 17.92 1.12
C SER A 378 26.40 16.45 0.93
N PRO A 379 25.90 16.05 -0.25
CA PRO A 379 25.52 14.67 -0.50
C PRO A 379 26.74 13.74 -0.38
N VAL A 380 26.54 12.55 0.15
CA VAL A 380 27.64 11.62 0.45
C VAL A 380 28.14 10.92 -0.82
N ASN A 381 29.45 10.90 -1.04
CA ASN A 381 30.06 10.13 -2.11
C ASN A 381 30.24 8.67 -1.67
N LEU A 382 29.55 7.74 -2.33
CA LEU A 382 29.57 6.32 -1.96
C LEU A 382 30.92 5.64 -2.21
N VAL A 383 31.70 6.11 -3.19
CA VAL A 383 33.05 5.58 -3.48
C VAL A 383 33.99 5.93 -2.35
N GLU A 384 34.00 7.20 -1.94
CA GLU A 384 34.80 7.68 -0.80
C GLU A 384 34.36 7.01 0.52
N PHE A 385 33.05 6.84 0.70
CA PHE A 385 32.51 6.10 1.84
C PHE A 385 33.04 4.66 1.87
N GLN A 386 33.02 3.95 0.75
CA GLN A 386 33.53 2.59 0.63
C GLN A 386 35.04 2.51 0.91
N GLU A 387 35.83 3.45 0.39
CA GLU A 387 37.27 3.51 0.64
C GLU A 387 37.59 3.62 2.13
N LYS A 388 36.81 4.44 2.86
CA LYS A 388 36.98 4.66 4.30
C LYS A 388 36.44 3.53 5.17
N HIS A 389 35.40 2.81 4.73
CA HIS A 389 34.65 1.88 5.59
C HIS A 389 34.73 0.38 5.23
N GLY A 390 35.56 -0.01 4.26
CA GLY A 390 35.67 -1.40 3.78
C GLY A 390 36.72 -2.29 4.49
N GLY A 391 37.27 -1.89 5.62
CA GLY A 391 38.41 -2.58 6.27
C GLY A 391 38.04 -3.79 7.14
N ARG A 392 39.01 -4.70 7.36
CA ARG A 392 38.87 -5.83 8.31
C ARG A 392 38.75 -5.34 9.75
N GLU A 393 39.59 -4.40 10.17
CA GLU A 393 39.59 -3.82 11.51
C GLU A 393 38.20 -3.28 11.90
N LEU A 394 37.55 -2.60 10.95
CA LEU A 394 36.23 -2.02 11.12
C LEU A 394 35.13 -3.08 11.40
N ARG A 395 35.28 -4.29 10.85
CA ARG A 395 34.38 -5.43 11.10
C ARG A 395 34.65 -6.06 12.46
N GLU A 396 35.91 -6.19 12.84
CA GLU A 396 36.30 -6.69 14.16
C GLU A 396 35.78 -5.74 15.27
N GLN A 397 35.90 -4.43 15.07
CA GLN A 397 35.31 -3.40 15.94
C GLN A 397 33.78 -3.51 16.02
N ALA A 398 33.10 -3.79 14.89
CA ALA A 398 31.65 -3.98 14.87
C ALA A 398 31.20 -5.18 15.71
N VAL A 399 31.91 -6.32 15.57
CA VAL A 399 31.66 -7.52 16.38
C VAL A 399 31.91 -7.21 17.85
N GLU A 400 33.06 -6.62 18.20
CA GLU A 400 33.43 -6.30 19.58
C GLU A 400 32.42 -5.35 20.23
N SER A 401 32.01 -4.28 19.54
CA SER A 401 31.02 -3.32 20.04
C SER A 401 29.71 -4.02 20.38
N ARG A 402 29.24 -4.95 19.54
CA ARG A 402 28.02 -5.71 19.82
C ARG A 402 28.21 -6.75 20.91
N THR A 403 29.39 -7.37 21.02
CA THR A 403 29.70 -8.27 22.13
C THR A 403 29.58 -7.56 23.47
N ARG A 404 30.02 -6.29 23.58
CA ARG A 404 29.81 -5.48 24.81
C ARG A 404 28.33 -5.31 25.15
N ILE A 405 27.47 -5.09 24.15
CA ILE A 405 26.01 -4.98 24.35
C ILE A 405 25.43 -6.32 24.83
N LEU A 406 25.89 -7.44 24.25
CA LEU A 406 25.50 -8.78 24.67
C LEU A 406 25.96 -9.10 26.10
N ASP A 407 27.15 -8.69 26.48
CA ASP A 407 27.69 -8.85 27.83
C ASP A 407 26.91 -8.01 28.85
N ALA A 408 26.57 -6.76 28.50
CA ALA A 408 25.71 -5.89 29.33
C ALA A 408 24.32 -6.49 29.53
N TRP A 409 23.69 -6.97 28.45
CA TRP A 409 22.41 -7.68 28.48
C TRP A 409 22.46 -8.92 29.37
N LYS A 410 23.48 -9.77 29.21
CA LYS A 410 23.69 -10.95 30.05
C LYS A 410 23.86 -10.58 31.52
N GLY A 411 24.70 -9.59 31.81
CA GLY A 411 24.96 -9.12 33.18
C GLY A 411 23.68 -8.63 33.86
N ARG A 412 22.85 -7.89 33.14
CA ARG A 412 21.55 -7.41 33.62
C ARG A 412 20.62 -8.56 34.02
N LEU A 413 20.45 -9.57 33.15
CA LEU A 413 19.60 -10.73 33.43
C LEU A 413 20.09 -11.55 34.63
N ALA A 414 21.40 -11.53 34.90
CA ALA A 414 21.95 -12.14 36.11
C ALA A 414 21.61 -11.36 37.40
N THR A 415 21.59 -10.01 37.34
CA THR A 415 21.32 -9.14 38.50
C THR A 415 19.84 -8.92 38.82
N GLY A 416 18.94 -9.10 37.85
CA GLY A 416 17.49 -8.88 38.02
C GLY A 416 16.74 -9.98 38.78
N ARG A 417 17.39 -11.10 39.12
CA ARG A 417 16.79 -12.19 39.91
C ARG A 417 17.05 -11.94 41.40
N PRO A 418 16.02 -11.76 42.25
CA PRO A 418 16.23 -11.72 43.69
C PRO A 418 16.87 -13.02 44.15
N ASN A 419 18.01 -12.95 44.84
CA ASN A 419 18.47 -14.06 45.68
C ASN A 419 17.42 -14.24 46.78
N ALA A 420 16.56 -15.25 46.64
CA ALA A 420 15.55 -15.56 47.64
C ALA A 420 16.15 -16.07 48.96
N ASP A 421 17.42 -16.49 48.96
CA ASP A 421 18.07 -17.07 50.13
C ASP A 421 19.37 -16.32 50.43
N GLY A 422 19.38 -15.57 51.53
CA GLY A 422 20.55 -14.89 52.10
C GLY A 422 21.56 -15.87 52.70
N GLY A 423 22.05 -16.82 51.91
CA GLY A 423 23.09 -17.77 52.28
C GLY A 423 24.31 -17.59 51.38
N GLY A 424 25.42 -17.14 51.95
CA GLY A 424 26.69 -17.05 51.24
C GLY A 424 27.21 -18.44 50.87
N ASP A 425 27.17 -18.75 49.58
CA ASP A 425 28.11 -19.68 48.96
C ASP A 425 28.31 -19.31 47.49
N ALA A 426 29.50 -18.76 47.18
CA ALA A 426 29.86 -18.17 45.90
C ALA A 426 30.24 -19.19 44.81
N ARG A 427 29.49 -20.30 44.67
CA ARG A 427 29.67 -21.31 43.60
C ARG A 427 28.36 -21.93 43.08
N GLY A 428 27.27 -21.17 43.03
CA GLY A 428 26.02 -21.56 42.36
C GLY A 428 25.98 -21.07 40.91
N THR A 429 25.77 -21.96 39.95
CA THR A 429 25.71 -21.68 38.50
C THR A 429 24.75 -20.51 38.19
N THR A 430 25.26 -19.39 37.68
CA THR A 430 24.42 -18.36 37.06
C THR A 430 23.75 -18.99 35.84
N ASP A 431 22.44 -19.23 35.91
CA ASP A 431 21.67 -19.76 34.77
C ASP A 431 21.87 -18.85 33.55
N LYS A 432 22.36 -19.43 32.47
CA LYS A 432 22.60 -18.71 31.22
C LYS A 432 21.26 -18.24 30.63
N PRO A 433 21.17 -17.01 30.09
CA PRO A 433 19.93 -16.54 29.48
C PRO A 433 19.61 -17.27 28.16
N ILE A 434 18.33 -17.33 27.81
CA ILE A 434 17.88 -17.73 26.47
C ILE A 434 17.99 -16.51 25.56
N LEU A 435 18.61 -16.63 24.38
CA LEU A 435 18.63 -15.54 23.41
C LEU A 435 17.47 -15.69 22.44
N VAL A 436 16.63 -14.66 22.33
CA VAL A 436 15.52 -14.63 21.37
C VAL A 436 15.84 -13.66 20.24
N ALA A 437 15.68 -14.15 19.00
CA ALA A 437 15.65 -13.34 17.80
C ALA A 437 14.23 -13.38 17.20
N VAL A 438 13.70 -12.21 16.85
CA VAL A 438 12.38 -12.06 16.23
C VAL A 438 12.57 -11.65 14.77
N ALA A 439 11.93 -12.37 13.87
CA ALA A 439 11.90 -12.12 12.44
C ALA A 439 10.45 -11.96 11.99
N THR A 440 10.08 -10.80 11.45
CA THR A 440 8.69 -10.45 11.10
C THR A 440 8.54 -10.25 9.61
N CYS A 441 7.45 -10.78 9.04
CA CYS A 441 7.23 -10.66 7.61
C CYS A 441 6.55 -9.35 7.20
N GLY A 442 6.64 -9.00 5.92
CA GLY A 442 5.88 -7.90 5.34
C GLY A 442 4.39 -8.21 5.12
N GLY A 443 3.62 -7.17 4.79
CA GLY A 443 2.16 -7.25 4.62
C GLY A 443 1.35 -6.09 5.22
N ALA A 444 1.90 -4.86 5.13
CA ALA A 444 1.28 -3.63 5.63
C ALA A 444 0.64 -3.77 7.03
N LEU A 445 -0.53 -3.15 7.28
CA LEU A 445 -1.13 -3.13 8.62
C LEU A 445 -1.48 -4.54 9.14
N ARG A 446 -1.88 -5.46 8.26
CA ARG A 446 -2.19 -6.85 8.63
C ARG A 446 -1.00 -7.51 9.31
N ALA A 447 0.18 -7.39 8.70
CA ALA A 447 1.42 -7.94 9.27
C ALA A 447 1.83 -7.22 10.56
N GLY A 448 1.63 -5.91 10.65
CA GLY A 448 1.90 -5.13 11.86
C GLY A 448 1.02 -5.55 13.04
N LEU A 449 -0.30 -5.66 12.83
CA LEU A 449 -1.25 -6.12 13.84
C LEU A 449 -0.97 -7.56 14.27
N TRP A 450 -0.70 -8.46 13.31
CA TRP A 450 -0.37 -9.84 13.62
C TRP A 450 0.91 -9.94 14.45
N THR A 451 1.94 -9.17 14.09
CA THR A 451 3.19 -9.08 14.85
C THR A 451 2.95 -8.60 16.29
N ALA A 452 2.16 -7.54 16.46
CA ALA A 452 1.80 -7.06 17.79
C ALA A 452 1.04 -8.11 18.60
N ALA A 453 0.09 -8.82 17.99
CA ALA A 453 -0.70 -9.86 18.64
C ALA A 453 0.16 -11.06 19.09
N VAL A 454 1.09 -11.53 18.25
CA VAL A 454 1.99 -12.64 18.59
C VAL A 454 2.95 -12.24 19.72
N LEU A 455 3.59 -11.07 19.62
CA LEU A 455 4.53 -10.62 20.64
C LEU A 455 3.85 -10.42 22.00
N ASP A 456 2.64 -9.87 21.99
CA ASP A 456 1.82 -9.73 23.19
C ASP A 456 1.41 -11.10 23.77
N ALA A 457 0.93 -12.04 22.94
CA ALA A 457 0.57 -13.37 23.38
C ALA A 457 1.74 -14.15 23.99
N ILE A 458 2.93 -14.09 23.38
CA ILE A 458 4.14 -14.72 23.94
C ILE A 458 4.53 -14.03 25.26
N SER A 459 4.50 -12.70 25.31
CA SER A 459 4.84 -11.95 26.53
C SER A 459 3.89 -12.24 27.70
N ARG A 460 2.61 -12.54 27.43
CA ARG A 460 1.67 -12.99 28.46
C ARG A 460 1.93 -14.43 28.92
N ALA A 461 2.28 -15.32 27.98
CA ALA A 461 2.56 -16.72 28.30
C ALA A 461 3.92 -16.90 29.01
N ILE A 462 4.87 -16.01 28.72
CA ILE A 462 6.25 -16.02 29.23
C ILE A 462 6.59 -14.57 29.61
N PRO A 463 6.32 -14.14 30.86
CA PRO A 463 6.54 -12.76 31.30
C PRO A 463 7.98 -12.25 31.14
N GLU A 464 8.97 -13.14 31.20
CA GLU A 464 10.39 -12.82 31.01
C GLU A 464 10.76 -12.64 29.53
N PHE A 465 9.92 -13.09 28.59
CA PHE A 465 10.22 -13.09 27.16
C PHE A 465 10.76 -11.74 26.64
N PRO A 466 10.14 -10.58 26.95
CA PRO A 466 10.63 -9.29 26.45
C PRO A 466 12.07 -8.97 26.84
N GLU A 467 12.53 -9.40 28.03
CA GLU A 467 13.90 -9.17 28.50
C GLU A 467 14.92 -10.06 27.78
N HIS A 468 14.45 -11.17 27.22
CA HIS A 468 15.27 -12.15 26.48
C HIS A 468 15.33 -11.88 24.97
N VAL A 469 14.49 -10.98 24.43
CA VAL A 469 14.56 -10.54 23.03
C VAL A 469 15.78 -9.64 22.83
N ARG A 470 16.71 -10.06 21.99
CA ARG A 470 17.94 -9.32 21.71
C ARG A 470 17.98 -8.72 20.30
N PHE A 471 17.45 -9.44 19.32
CA PHE A 471 17.44 -8.97 17.92
C PHE A 471 16.02 -8.98 17.37
N VAL A 472 15.64 -7.88 16.72
CA VAL A 472 14.36 -7.73 16.02
C VAL A 472 14.66 -7.29 14.59
N THR A 473 14.20 -8.07 13.63
CA THR A 473 14.40 -7.88 12.19
C THR A 473 13.12 -8.17 11.44
N GLY A 474 13.01 -7.71 10.20
CA GLY A 474 11.81 -7.94 9.42
C GLY A 474 11.63 -7.01 8.23
N ALA A 475 10.49 -7.18 7.57
CA ALA A 475 10.13 -6.42 6.39
C ALA A 475 8.82 -5.65 6.56
N SER A 476 8.70 -4.53 5.85
CA SER A 476 7.46 -3.81 5.63
C SER A 476 6.64 -3.56 6.91
N GLY A 477 5.32 -3.76 6.82
CA GLY A 477 4.35 -3.58 7.89
C GLY A 477 4.57 -4.43 9.14
N GLY A 478 5.20 -5.61 9.07
CA GLY A 478 5.55 -6.39 10.27
C GLY A 478 6.45 -5.61 11.21
N MET A 479 7.36 -4.82 10.64
CA MET A 479 8.24 -3.94 11.42
C MET A 479 7.51 -2.75 12.06
N VAL A 480 6.29 -2.41 11.65
CA VAL A 480 5.45 -1.43 12.37
C VAL A 480 5.11 -1.99 13.76
N GLY A 481 4.62 -3.24 13.83
CA GLY A 481 4.30 -3.91 15.08
C GLY A 481 5.54 -4.23 15.92
N ALA A 482 6.62 -4.68 15.27
CA ALA A 482 7.88 -4.99 15.93
C ALA A 482 8.55 -3.75 16.53
N ALA A 483 8.57 -2.63 15.79
CA ALA A 483 9.10 -1.37 16.29
C ALA A 483 8.25 -0.83 17.44
N ALA A 484 6.91 -0.91 17.33
CA ALA A 484 6.01 -0.48 18.39
C ALA A 484 6.25 -1.26 19.70
N PHE A 485 6.54 -2.57 19.60
CA PHE A 485 6.94 -3.38 20.75
C PHE A 485 8.23 -2.88 21.39
N VAL A 486 9.29 -2.65 20.60
CA VAL A 486 10.59 -2.17 21.11
C VAL A 486 10.47 -0.78 21.74
N THR A 487 9.80 0.16 21.07
CA THR A 487 9.61 1.52 21.60
C THR A 487 8.71 1.54 22.83
N ALA A 488 7.69 0.69 22.90
CA ALA A 488 6.85 0.58 24.10
C ALA A 488 7.62 0.02 25.31
N LEU A 489 8.57 -0.90 25.11
CA LEU A 489 9.47 -1.35 26.19
C LEU A 489 10.34 -0.19 26.71
N HIS A 490 10.82 0.67 25.81
CA HIS A 490 11.56 1.87 26.18
C HIS A 490 10.70 2.84 27.00
N GLU A 491 9.45 3.13 26.57
CA GLU A 491 8.52 4.00 27.32
C GLU A 491 8.22 3.45 28.72
N ARG A 492 7.93 2.15 28.85
CA ARG A 492 7.67 1.52 30.15
C ARG A 492 8.86 1.68 31.10
N ARG A 493 10.08 1.62 30.57
CA ARG A 493 11.30 1.81 31.36
C ARG A 493 11.48 3.26 31.80
N LEU A 494 11.20 4.23 30.93
CA LEU A 494 11.20 5.65 31.31
C LEU A 494 10.14 5.97 32.36
N ALA A 495 8.98 5.30 32.28
CA ALA A 495 7.90 5.45 33.24
C ALA A 495 8.15 4.70 34.57
N ALA A 496 9.09 3.75 34.62
CA ALA A 496 9.37 2.96 35.81
C ALA A 496 9.73 3.87 37.00
N GLY A 497 8.98 3.76 38.10
CA GLY A 497 9.14 4.61 39.29
C GLY A 497 8.28 5.88 39.32
N THR A 498 7.44 6.11 38.30
CA THR A 498 6.45 7.20 38.28
C THR A 498 5.03 6.66 38.50
N PRO A 499 4.07 7.47 39.00
CA PRO A 499 2.66 7.08 39.10
C PRO A 499 2.05 6.69 37.74
N ALA A 500 2.60 7.22 36.64
CA ALA A 500 2.18 6.90 35.28
C ALA A 500 2.57 5.48 34.82
N ALA A 501 3.37 4.74 35.60
CA ALA A 501 3.77 3.37 35.28
C ALA A 501 2.59 2.39 35.22
N ALA A 502 1.51 2.65 35.98
CA ALA A 502 0.32 1.80 36.01
C ALA A 502 -0.56 1.93 34.74
N ASP A 503 -0.54 3.11 34.09
CA ASP A 503 -1.34 3.43 32.90
C ASP A 503 -0.53 3.44 31.59
N ALA A 504 0.80 3.21 31.64
CA ALA A 504 1.72 3.29 30.49
C ALA A 504 1.57 2.16 29.44
N GLY A 505 0.45 1.44 29.43
CA GLY A 505 0.15 0.41 28.44
C GLY A 505 -0.49 1.02 27.21
N VAL A 506 0.30 1.45 26.22
CA VAL A 506 -0.26 1.77 24.88
C VAL A 506 -0.92 0.48 24.35
N PRO A 507 -2.23 0.47 24.04
CA PRO A 507 -2.88 -0.70 23.48
C PRO A 507 -2.49 -0.81 22.00
N ILE A 508 -1.25 -1.27 21.73
CA ILE A 508 -0.63 -1.29 20.40
C ILE A 508 -1.57 -1.89 19.36
N MET A 509 -2.25 -2.99 19.69
CA MET A 509 -3.19 -3.66 18.78
C MET A 509 -4.40 -2.79 18.40
N GLU A 510 -4.89 -1.93 19.29
CA GLU A 510 -6.04 -1.05 19.02
C GLU A 510 -5.66 0.10 18.08
N CYS A 511 -4.41 0.54 18.11
CA CYS A 511 -3.91 1.55 17.19
C CYS A 511 -4.02 1.09 15.73
N PHE A 512 -3.87 -0.19 15.41
CA PHE A 512 -3.96 -0.70 14.03
C PHE A 512 -5.36 -0.63 13.40
N ALA A 513 -6.42 -0.39 14.18
CA ALA A 513 -7.77 -0.21 13.68
C ALA A 513 -8.05 1.18 13.08
N GLY A 514 -7.08 2.11 13.16
CA GLY A 514 -7.22 3.46 12.61
C GLY A 514 -7.15 3.51 11.08
N ASP A 515 -7.68 4.61 10.51
CA ASP A 515 -7.52 4.92 9.08
C ASP A 515 -6.13 5.54 8.80
N TYR A 516 -5.32 4.80 8.04
CA TYR A 516 -4.01 5.24 7.55
C TYR A 516 -3.97 5.44 6.03
N LEU A 517 -4.97 4.95 5.29
CA LEU A 517 -5.00 5.00 3.83
C LEU A 517 -5.54 6.33 3.32
N SER A 518 -6.58 6.90 3.94
CA SER A 518 -7.14 8.18 3.49
C SER A 518 -6.13 9.33 3.51
N PRO A 519 -5.28 9.51 4.54
CA PRO A 519 -4.22 10.52 4.52
C PRO A 519 -3.27 10.37 3.34
N ILE A 520 -2.87 9.14 3.00
CA ILE A 520 -1.99 8.82 1.86
C ILE A 520 -2.70 9.18 0.54
N ALA A 521 -3.94 8.73 0.37
CA ALA A 521 -4.72 8.97 -0.85
C ALA A 521 -4.99 10.47 -1.06
N ARG A 522 -5.33 11.21 0.00
CA ARG A 522 -5.50 12.68 -0.07
C ARG A 522 -4.21 13.36 -0.52
N GLN A 523 -3.08 13.03 0.08
CA GLN A 523 -1.79 13.61 -0.27
C GLN A 523 -1.39 13.28 -1.72
N LEU A 524 -1.60 12.04 -2.16
CA LEU A 524 -1.35 11.62 -3.54
C LEU A 524 -2.11 12.48 -4.55
N ILE A 525 -3.43 12.62 -4.37
CA ILE A 525 -4.32 13.27 -5.37
C ILE A 525 -4.21 14.80 -5.33
N LEU A 526 -4.16 15.38 -4.13
CA LEU A 526 -4.16 16.83 -3.95
C LEU A 526 -2.78 17.45 -4.14
N ARG A 527 -1.70 16.70 -3.89
CA ARG A 527 -0.37 17.30 -3.83
C ARG A 527 0.67 16.54 -4.63
N ASP A 528 0.75 15.21 -4.61
CA ASP A 528 1.84 14.52 -5.32
C ASP A 528 1.61 14.50 -6.85
N VAL A 529 0.44 14.07 -7.33
CA VAL A 529 0.14 13.90 -8.77
C VAL A 529 0.29 15.20 -9.59
N PRO A 530 -0.24 16.37 -9.17
CA PRO A 530 -0.02 17.62 -9.90
C PRO A 530 1.46 17.97 -10.05
N MET A 531 2.27 17.60 -9.06
CA MET A 531 3.68 17.95 -8.99
C MET A 531 4.56 16.97 -9.77
N PHE A 532 4.00 15.86 -10.29
CA PHE A 532 4.65 15.10 -11.36
C PHE A 532 4.68 15.90 -12.68
N ILE A 533 3.71 16.80 -12.87
CA ILE A 533 3.59 17.63 -14.07
C ILE A 533 4.36 18.94 -13.90
N PHE A 534 4.40 19.52 -12.70
CA PHE A 534 5.10 20.78 -12.46
C PHE A 534 6.45 20.57 -11.77
N PRO A 535 7.52 21.27 -12.15
CA PRO A 535 8.88 21.06 -11.62
C PRO A 535 9.07 21.64 -10.20
N TRP A 536 8.01 21.79 -9.41
CA TRP A 536 8.09 22.33 -8.06
C TRP A 536 8.25 21.16 -7.07
N ARG A 537 9.29 21.17 -6.23
CA ARG A 537 9.52 20.08 -5.26
C ARG A 537 8.74 20.32 -3.97
N GLN A 538 8.15 19.27 -3.41
CA GLN A 538 7.52 19.31 -2.09
C GLN A 538 8.39 18.58 -1.07
N ARG A 539 8.64 19.22 0.07
CA ARG A 539 9.25 18.56 1.23
C ARG A 539 8.35 17.48 1.81
N TYR A 540 7.04 17.70 1.74
CA TYR A 540 6.03 16.83 2.31
C TYR A 540 5.39 15.99 1.20
N ASP A 541 5.47 14.67 1.33
CA ASP A 541 4.93 13.69 0.39
C ASP A 541 3.99 12.70 1.10
N ARG A 542 3.37 11.77 0.35
CA ARG A 542 2.48 10.75 0.95
C ARG A 542 3.19 9.77 1.90
N GLY A 543 4.52 9.69 1.90
CA GLY A 543 5.30 8.98 2.92
C GLY A 543 5.29 9.72 4.26
N HIS A 544 5.43 11.05 4.24
CA HIS A 544 5.26 11.89 5.44
C HIS A 544 3.84 11.84 5.98
N ALA A 545 2.83 11.79 5.08
CA ALA A 545 1.44 11.60 5.47
C ALA A 545 1.22 10.28 6.23
N LEU A 546 1.89 9.19 5.82
CA LEU A 546 1.87 7.93 6.56
C LEU A 546 2.58 8.04 7.91
N GLU A 547 3.76 8.69 7.97
CA GLU A 547 4.46 8.89 9.24
C GLU A 547 3.60 9.65 10.27
N ASP A 548 2.97 10.76 9.84
CA ASP A 548 2.07 11.54 10.70
C ASP A 548 0.81 10.77 11.06
N ALA A 549 0.28 9.97 10.14
CA ALA A 549 -0.82 9.08 10.41
C ALA A 549 -0.43 8.03 11.46
N LEU A 550 0.77 7.44 11.42
CA LEU A 550 1.22 6.46 12.40
C LEU A 550 1.45 7.06 13.79
N THR A 551 2.03 8.25 13.87
CA THR A 551 2.39 8.89 15.15
C THR A 551 1.34 9.86 15.71
N GLY A 552 0.18 9.99 15.06
CA GLY A 552 -0.88 10.89 15.52
C GLY A 552 -1.49 10.50 16.87
N ASP A 553 -2.29 11.42 17.44
CA ASP A 553 -2.93 11.23 18.74
C ASP A 553 -3.76 9.93 18.81
N GLY A 554 -3.57 9.14 19.86
CA GLY A 554 -4.26 7.86 20.06
C GLY A 554 -3.78 6.71 19.17
N ARG A 555 -2.66 6.88 18.44
CA ARG A 555 -2.06 5.86 17.56
C ARG A 555 -0.70 5.41 18.09
N LEU A 556 0.24 5.07 17.20
CA LEU A 556 1.57 4.56 17.53
C LEU A 556 2.57 5.70 17.81
N ALA A 557 2.22 6.60 18.74
CA ALA A 557 3.04 7.76 19.09
C ALA A 557 4.46 7.39 19.55
N CYS A 558 4.63 6.21 20.15
CA CYS A 558 5.93 5.67 20.57
C CYS A 558 6.94 5.49 19.41
N LEU A 559 6.46 5.34 18.16
CA LEU A 559 7.33 5.30 16.97
C LEU A 559 7.97 6.67 16.65
N GLY A 560 7.49 7.75 17.28
CA GLY A 560 8.05 9.10 17.16
C GLY A 560 9.44 9.27 17.79
N ARG A 561 9.90 8.31 18.61
CA ARG A 561 11.23 8.31 19.21
C ARG A 561 12.34 8.28 18.17
N THR A 562 13.45 8.90 18.50
CA THR A 562 14.67 8.93 17.70
C THR A 562 15.59 7.77 18.06
N PHE A 563 16.45 7.36 17.12
CA PHE A 563 17.46 6.34 17.41
C PHE A 563 18.45 6.79 18.49
N GLY A 564 18.74 8.09 18.58
CA GLY A 564 19.54 8.68 19.66
C GLY A 564 18.93 8.48 21.05
N GLU A 565 17.61 8.69 21.21
CA GLU A 565 16.90 8.43 22.48
C GLU A 565 16.96 6.95 22.90
N LEU A 566 16.94 6.02 21.94
CA LEU A 566 17.00 4.58 22.21
C LEU A 566 18.42 4.09 22.54
N LEU A 567 19.47 4.82 22.12
CA LEU A 567 20.86 4.36 22.12
C LEU A 567 21.34 3.90 23.50
N GLY A 568 21.11 4.70 24.54
CA GLY A 568 21.57 4.37 25.90
C GLY A 568 20.91 3.10 26.44
N ALA A 569 19.58 3.01 26.32
CA ALA A 569 18.83 1.84 26.76
C ALA A 569 19.25 0.57 26.00
N GLU A 570 19.56 0.69 24.71
CA GLU A 570 20.03 -0.41 23.88
C GLU A 570 21.45 -0.85 24.25
N GLN A 571 22.38 0.09 24.49
CA GLN A 571 23.75 -0.20 24.92
C GLN A 571 23.82 -0.89 26.29
N GLU A 572 22.92 -0.54 27.21
CA GLU A 572 22.72 -1.22 28.49
C GLU A 572 22.12 -2.63 28.37
N GLY A 573 21.71 -3.03 27.17
CA GLY A 573 20.99 -4.28 26.96
C GLY A 573 19.55 -4.27 27.52
N SER A 574 18.96 -3.09 27.77
CA SER A 574 17.61 -2.95 28.35
C SER A 574 16.47 -3.27 27.41
N ILE A 575 16.67 -2.91 26.16
CA ILE A 575 15.70 -3.05 25.09
C ILE A 575 16.35 -3.87 23.98
N PRO A 576 15.55 -4.56 23.15
CA PRO A 576 16.07 -5.28 22.00
C PRO A 576 16.72 -4.34 20.99
N SER A 577 17.71 -4.86 20.26
CA SER A 577 18.25 -4.16 19.09
C SER A 577 17.37 -4.42 17.88
N ILE A 578 16.84 -3.35 17.30
CA ILE A 578 16.04 -3.40 16.09
C ILE A 578 16.90 -3.05 14.88
N VAL A 579 16.77 -3.83 13.80
CA VAL A 579 17.48 -3.60 12.54
C VAL A 579 16.49 -3.63 11.39
N PHE A 580 16.38 -2.51 10.69
CA PHE A 580 15.63 -2.41 9.44
C PHE A 580 16.58 -2.63 8.26
N SER A 581 16.06 -3.19 7.17
CA SER A 581 16.87 -3.51 5.99
C SER A 581 16.13 -3.24 4.67
N PRO A 582 15.63 -2.00 4.43
CA PRO A 582 15.11 -1.64 3.12
C PRO A 582 16.13 -1.86 2.01
N MET A 583 15.67 -1.94 0.76
CA MET A 583 16.52 -2.18 -0.40
C MET A 583 16.77 -0.89 -1.19
N LEU A 584 17.99 -0.74 -1.71
CA LEU A 584 18.35 0.29 -2.69
C LEU A 584 17.97 -0.20 -4.09
N VAL A 585 17.23 0.61 -4.85
CA VAL A 585 16.66 0.20 -6.15
C VAL A 585 17.76 -0.02 -7.20
N GLU A 586 18.79 0.81 -7.21
CA GLU A 586 19.75 0.88 -8.31
C GLU A 586 20.71 -0.32 -8.37
N ASP A 587 20.98 -0.97 -7.24
CA ASP A 587 21.93 -2.09 -7.16
C ASP A 587 21.45 -3.27 -6.30
N GLY A 588 20.24 -3.21 -5.73
CA GLY A 588 19.66 -4.28 -4.92
C GLY A 588 20.31 -4.47 -3.55
N ARG A 589 21.26 -3.61 -3.14
CA ARG A 589 21.88 -3.68 -1.82
C ARG A 589 20.90 -3.29 -0.73
N ARG A 590 21.13 -3.76 0.48
CA ARG A 590 20.34 -3.35 1.65
C ARG A 590 20.87 -2.03 2.21
N LEU A 591 19.98 -1.22 2.75
CA LEU A 591 20.32 -0.11 3.63
C LEU A 591 19.96 -0.52 5.06
N LEU A 592 20.97 -0.77 5.89
CA LEU A 592 20.76 -1.16 7.29
C LEU A 592 20.53 0.07 8.16
N ILE A 593 19.45 0.08 8.93
CA ILE A 593 19.12 1.16 9.87
C ILE A 593 19.04 0.55 11.27
N SER A 594 20.04 0.84 12.11
CA SER A 594 20.12 0.40 13.50
C SER A 594 21.19 1.21 14.25
N ASN A 595 21.10 1.29 15.58
CA ASN A 595 22.20 1.78 16.40
C ASN A 595 23.36 0.78 16.51
N LEU A 596 23.12 -0.49 16.16
CA LEU A 596 24.18 -1.48 16.08
C LEU A 596 25.17 -1.11 14.97
N ASP A 597 26.45 -1.36 15.26
CA ASP A 597 27.46 -1.44 14.22
C ASP A 597 27.29 -2.77 13.48
N LEU A 598 27.15 -2.76 12.15
CA LEU A 598 26.78 -3.91 11.31
C LEU A 598 27.79 -4.21 10.20
N ALA A 599 29.01 -3.68 10.28
CA ALA A 599 29.99 -3.73 9.21
C ALA A 599 30.32 -5.15 8.70
N ASP A 600 30.40 -6.13 9.59
CA ASP A 600 30.68 -7.55 9.27
C ASP A 600 29.49 -8.28 8.60
N VAL A 601 28.27 -7.79 8.78
CA VAL A 601 27.07 -8.31 8.10
C VAL A 601 26.83 -7.55 6.78
N ALA A 602 27.29 -6.31 6.71
CA ALA A 602 27.19 -5.47 5.52
C ALA A 602 28.24 -5.83 4.45
N VAL A 603 29.44 -6.23 4.86
CA VAL A 603 30.60 -6.45 3.99
C VAL A 603 31.10 -7.89 4.07
N LEU A 604 31.12 -8.59 2.94
CA LEU A 604 31.62 -9.96 2.80
C LEU A 604 33.11 -9.96 2.42
N ASP A 605 33.90 -10.70 3.19
CA ASP A 605 35.34 -10.89 2.94
C ASP A 605 35.59 -11.95 1.87
N GLY A 606 36.66 -11.77 1.11
CA GLY A 606 37.21 -12.81 0.24
C GLY A 606 38.06 -13.85 0.96
N GLY A 607 38.00 -13.92 2.29
CA GLY A 607 38.86 -14.75 3.17
C GLY A 607 39.08 -16.19 2.70
N ASN A 608 38.06 -16.75 2.03
CA ASN A 608 38.01 -18.14 1.59
C ASN A 608 38.15 -18.29 0.06
N ALA A 609 38.28 -17.20 -0.69
CA ALA A 609 38.59 -17.23 -2.11
C ALA A 609 40.12 -17.39 -2.28
N LEU A 610 40.55 -18.06 -3.36
CA LEU A 610 41.97 -18.06 -3.72
C LEU A 610 42.41 -16.61 -3.92
N TYR A 611 43.28 -16.13 -3.04
CA TYR A 611 43.76 -14.75 -3.08
C TYR A 611 44.90 -14.61 -4.08
N GLU A 612 44.85 -13.55 -4.87
CA GLU A 612 46.02 -12.98 -5.54
C GLU A 612 46.95 -12.39 -4.46
N ASP A 613 48.27 -12.62 -4.57
CA ASP A 613 49.23 -12.14 -3.56
C ASP A 613 49.20 -10.60 -3.55
N PRO A 614 48.97 -9.94 -2.38
CA PRO A 614 49.02 -8.49 -2.28
C PRO A 614 50.27 -7.86 -2.87
N ARG A 615 51.41 -8.56 -2.88
CA ARG A 615 52.66 -8.08 -3.49
C ARG A 615 52.58 -8.05 -5.01
N GLU A 616 52.03 -9.10 -5.64
CA GLU A 616 51.80 -9.16 -7.09
C GLU A 616 50.78 -8.11 -7.53
N ILE A 617 49.72 -7.90 -6.74
CA ILE A 617 48.75 -6.81 -6.97
C ILE A 617 49.43 -5.45 -6.90
N VAL A 618 50.23 -5.19 -5.87
CA VAL A 618 50.95 -3.91 -5.72
C VAL A 618 51.95 -3.73 -6.86
N GLU A 619 52.68 -4.76 -7.27
CA GLU A 619 53.58 -4.70 -8.44
C GLU A 619 52.81 -4.42 -9.75
N ILE A 620 51.65 -5.05 -9.97
CA ILE A 620 50.78 -4.78 -11.14
C ILE A 620 50.23 -3.35 -11.08
N ILE A 621 49.79 -2.90 -9.91
CA ILE A 621 49.30 -1.54 -9.70
C ILE A 621 50.45 -0.56 -9.96
N GLU A 622 51.61 -0.71 -9.33
CA GLU A 622 52.79 0.16 -9.50
C GLU A 622 53.27 0.18 -10.95
N ALA A 623 53.33 -0.97 -11.62
CA ALA A 623 53.65 -1.06 -13.05
C ALA A 623 52.64 -0.29 -13.93
N LYS A 624 51.35 -0.36 -13.59
CA LYS A 624 50.29 0.39 -14.29
C LYS A 624 50.17 1.85 -13.86
N THR A 625 50.66 2.22 -12.66
CA THR A 625 50.60 3.58 -12.07
C THR A 625 51.47 4.59 -12.82
N SER A 626 52.36 4.12 -13.70
CA SER A 626 52.96 4.92 -14.77
C SER A 626 51.92 5.66 -15.64
N SER A 627 50.67 5.19 -15.65
CA SER A 627 49.48 5.92 -16.12
C SER A 627 48.46 5.99 -14.97
N GLU A 628 47.86 7.14 -14.70
CA GLU A 628 46.89 7.30 -13.61
C GLU A 628 45.72 6.29 -13.76
N LEU A 629 45.71 5.22 -12.95
CA LEU A 629 44.54 4.35 -12.84
C LEU A 629 43.37 5.16 -12.28
N ALA A 630 42.20 5.04 -12.91
CA ALA A 630 40.98 5.65 -12.40
C ALA A 630 40.68 5.11 -10.98
N ARG A 631 40.16 5.94 -10.07
CA ARG A 631 39.89 5.54 -8.67
C ARG A 631 39.06 4.25 -8.54
N ARG A 632 38.18 3.97 -9.50
CA ARG A 632 37.35 2.74 -9.53
C ARG A 632 38.19 1.48 -9.65
N ASP A 633 39.26 1.52 -10.42
CA ASP A 633 40.12 0.36 -10.67
C ASP A 633 40.89 -0.03 -9.41
N ARG A 634 41.17 0.93 -8.49
CA ARG A 634 41.77 0.65 -7.17
C ARG A 634 40.86 -0.16 -6.25
N LEU A 635 39.54 -0.13 -6.46
CA LEU A 635 38.58 -0.89 -5.64
C LEU A 635 38.49 -2.37 -6.04
N GLU A 636 38.83 -2.73 -7.29
CA GLU A 636 38.86 -4.12 -7.75
C GLU A 636 39.90 -4.95 -6.98
N PHE A 637 41.00 -4.30 -6.56
CA PHE A 637 42.12 -4.95 -5.89
C PHE A 637 41.99 -5.06 -4.36
N ARG A 638 40.85 -4.68 -3.76
CA ARG A 638 40.63 -4.84 -2.31
C ARG A 638 40.12 -6.23 -1.96
N ARG A 639 40.54 -6.76 -0.80
CA ARG A 639 40.12 -8.06 -0.20
C ARG A 639 38.60 -8.22 0.07
N ILE A 640 37.77 -7.28 -0.34
CA ILE A 640 36.32 -7.32 -0.16
C ILE A 640 35.71 -8.08 -1.33
N SER A 641 35.08 -9.22 -1.11
CA SER A 641 34.38 -9.94 -2.18
C SER A 641 33.08 -9.26 -2.58
N ALA A 642 32.33 -8.72 -1.61
CA ALA A 642 31.08 -8.03 -1.89
C ALA A 642 30.67 -7.08 -0.76
N ILE A 643 29.98 -6.00 -1.12
CA ILE A 643 29.24 -5.16 -0.19
C ILE A 643 27.76 -5.46 -0.40
N SER A 644 27.16 -6.15 0.56
CA SER A 644 25.75 -6.58 0.51
C SER A 644 24.81 -5.54 1.12
N ALA A 645 25.36 -4.62 1.93
CA ALA A 645 24.58 -3.57 2.56
C ALA A 645 25.38 -2.30 2.87
N VAL A 646 24.68 -1.21 3.17
CA VAL A 646 25.24 0.06 3.63
C VAL A 646 24.52 0.51 4.90
N GLU A 647 25.25 1.02 5.89
CA GLU A 647 24.67 1.45 7.18
C GLU A 647 24.26 2.94 7.15
N LEU A 648 23.00 3.24 7.47
CA LEU A 648 22.45 4.60 7.39
C LEU A 648 23.22 5.59 8.27
N PHE A 649 23.47 5.26 9.54
CA PHE A 649 24.15 6.20 10.46
C PHE A 649 25.66 6.27 10.23
N ARG A 650 26.23 5.41 9.38
CA ARG A 650 27.60 5.61 8.89
C ARG A 650 27.64 6.54 7.69
N LEU A 651 26.63 6.47 6.81
CA LEU A 651 26.45 7.46 5.75
C LEU A 651 26.13 8.85 6.33
N PHE A 652 25.25 8.90 7.33
CA PHE A 652 24.71 10.15 7.88
C PHE A 652 24.88 10.21 9.41
N PRO A 653 26.11 10.37 9.93
CA PRO A 653 26.39 10.28 11.37
C PRO A 653 25.63 11.30 12.22
N ARG A 654 25.42 12.52 11.71
CA ARG A 654 24.65 13.57 12.42
C ARG A 654 23.14 13.34 12.43
N ALA A 655 22.63 12.29 11.77
CA ALA A 655 21.20 12.04 11.69
C ALA A 655 20.64 11.30 12.92
N ARG A 656 21.48 10.59 13.70
CA ARG A 656 21.02 9.66 14.74
C ARG A 656 20.07 10.29 15.77
N ASP A 657 20.34 11.52 16.20
CA ASP A 657 19.56 12.20 17.25
C ASP A 657 18.26 12.84 16.76
N ARG A 658 18.02 12.85 15.43
CA ARG A 658 16.83 13.44 14.80
C ARG A 658 16.03 12.46 13.96
N PHE A 659 16.66 11.35 13.57
CA PHE A 659 16.05 10.33 12.73
C PHE A 659 15.13 9.46 13.59
N ARG A 660 13.84 9.47 13.24
CA ARG A 660 12.79 8.79 14.02
C ARG A 660 12.63 7.33 13.61
N VAL A 661 12.19 6.49 14.54
CA VAL A 661 11.88 5.08 14.29
C VAL A 661 10.78 4.96 13.24
N VAL A 662 9.75 5.82 13.27
CA VAL A 662 8.69 5.84 12.24
C VAL A 662 9.24 6.08 10.82
N THR A 663 10.29 6.89 10.67
CA THR A 663 10.92 7.13 9.36
C THR A 663 11.66 5.87 8.89
N ALA A 664 12.33 5.14 9.78
CA ALA A 664 12.91 3.83 9.45
C ALA A 664 11.83 2.81 9.06
N VAL A 665 10.72 2.76 9.80
CA VAL A 665 9.56 1.91 9.49
C VAL A 665 8.99 2.25 8.10
N ARG A 666 8.79 3.54 7.80
CA ARG A 666 8.33 4.00 6.49
C ARG A 666 9.31 3.59 5.38
N MET A 667 10.61 3.78 5.57
CA MET A 667 11.63 3.32 4.62
C MET A 667 11.57 1.81 4.38
N ASN A 668 11.46 1.03 5.45
CA ASN A 668 11.36 -0.42 5.41
C ASN A 668 10.04 -0.93 4.79
N ALA A 669 9.02 -0.07 4.73
CA ALA A 669 7.67 -0.31 4.20
C ALA A 669 7.32 0.55 2.97
N THR A 670 8.32 0.95 2.18
CA THR A 670 8.11 1.84 1.02
C THR A 670 7.72 1.05 -0.23
N PHE A 671 6.47 1.18 -0.64
CA PHE A 671 5.96 0.60 -1.88
C PHE A 671 5.50 1.73 -2.82
N PRO A 672 6.17 1.99 -3.97
CA PRO A 672 5.99 3.18 -4.81
C PRO A 672 4.55 3.57 -5.13
N PHE A 673 3.65 2.59 -5.29
CA PHE A 673 2.24 2.83 -5.57
C PHE A 673 1.47 3.41 -4.37
N VAL A 674 1.90 3.13 -3.14
CA VAL A 674 1.29 3.62 -1.89
C VAL A 674 2.10 4.76 -1.30
N THR A 675 3.41 4.58 -1.13
CA THR A 675 4.35 5.60 -0.62
C THR A 675 5.49 5.79 -1.61
N PRO A 676 5.99 7.02 -1.83
CA PRO A 676 7.00 7.25 -2.87
C PRO A 676 8.33 6.64 -2.42
N ALA A 677 9.07 6.07 -3.37
CA ALA A 677 10.46 5.68 -3.17
C ALA A 677 11.26 6.94 -2.83
N GLY A 678 11.69 7.04 -1.57
CA GLY A 678 12.45 8.21 -1.14
C GLY A 678 13.89 8.11 -1.63
N VAL A 679 14.50 9.25 -1.91
CA VAL A 679 15.87 9.31 -2.44
C VAL A 679 16.85 9.71 -1.33
N LEU A 680 17.90 8.92 -1.12
CA LEU A 680 18.98 9.27 -0.19
C LEU A 680 19.85 10.41 -0.73
N PRO A 681 20.35 11.32 0.14
CA PRO A 681 21.24 12.41 -0.25
C PRO A 681 22.68 11.91 -0.49
N THR A 682 22.87 11.13 -1.54
CA THR A 682 24.17 10.63 -2.04
C THR A 682 24.46 11.21 -3.42
N VAL A 683 25.75 11.42 -3.76
CA VAL A 683 26.15 12.06 -5.03
C VAL A 683 25.54 11.36 -6.24
N SER A 684 25.55 10.04 -6.24
CA SER A 684 24.66 9.23 -7.09
C SER A 684 23.42 8.93 -6.26
N PRO A 685 22.25 9.51 -6.58
CA PRO A 685 21.04 9.33 -5.78
C PRO A 685 20.66 7.86 -5.70
N ARG A 686 20.21 7.43 -4.51
CA ARG A 686 19.76 6.06 -4.28
C ARG A 686 18.33 6.03 -3.79
N GLN A 687 17.45 5.38 -4.52
CA GLN A 687 16.06 5.17 -4.14
C GLN A 687 15.95 4.04 -3.14
N VAL A 688 15.16 4.25 -2.09
CA VAL A 688 14.92 3.26 -1.05
C VAL A 688 13.50 2.71 -1.18
N VAL A 689 13.40 1.38 -1.19
CA VAL A 689 12.14 0.63 -1.26
C VAL A 689 12.06 -0.41 -0.15
N ASP A 690 10.88 -1.01 -0.01
CA ASP A 690 10.53 -2.01 0.99
C ASP A 690 11.56 -3.15 1.12
N ALA A 691 11.83 -3.57 2.36
CA ALA A 691 12.74 -4.68 2.67
C ALA A 691 12.29 -6.03 2.08
N GLY A 692 10.99 -6.20 1.85
CA GLY A 692 10.40 -7.35 1.15
C GLY A 692 10.83 -7.46 -0.32
N TYR A 693 11.59 -6.50 -0.84
CA TYR A 693 12.32 -6.65 -2.10
C TYR A 693 13.56 -7.54 -2.02
N TYR A 694 14.13 -7.67 -0.83
CA TYR A 694 15.33 -8.48 -0.60
C TYR A 694 15.08 -9.68 0.33
N ASP A 695 14.35 -9.47 1.42
CA ASP A 695 13.96 -10.50 2.38
C ASP A 695 12.64 -10.15 3.05
N ASN A 696 11.53 -10.72 2.58
CA ASN A 696 10.20 -10.44 3.13
C ASN A 696 9.96 -11.07 4.51
N TYR A 697 10.89 -11.84 5.08
CA TYR A 697 10.69 -12.52 6.37
C TYR A 697 11.62 -12.04 7.49
N GLY A 698 12.65 -11.23 7.17
CA GLY A 698 13.69 -10.79 8.12
C GLY A 698 14.66 -11.88 8.57
N VAL A 699 14.50 -13.11 8.09
CA VAL A 699 15.28 -14.28 8.54
C VAL A 699 16.72 -14.20 8.08
N ASP A 700 17.01 -13.63 6.90
CA ASP A 700 18.38 -13.49 6.39
C ASP A 700 19.23 -12.66 7.36
N LEU A 701 18.69 -11.54 7.82
CA LEU A 701 19.39 -10.66 8.75
C LEU A 701 19.44 -11.24 10.17
N ALA A 702 18.36 -11.84 10.66
CA ALA A 702 18.34 -12.52 11.96
C ALA A 702 19.39 -13.63 12.04
N THR A 703 19.45 -14.50 11.02
CA THR A 703 20.40 -15.61 10.98
C THR A 703 21.84 -15.11 10.80
N ALA A 704 22.07 -14.05 10.02
CA ALA A 704 23.39 -13.44 9.91
C ALA A 704 23.91 -12.87 11.24
N LEU A 705 23.05 -12.20 12.03
CA LEU A 705 23.40 -11.69 13.37
C LEU A 705 23.71 -12.81 14.35
N LEU A 706 22.88 -13.87 14.36
CA LEU A 706 23.10 -15.05 15.19
C LEU A 706 24.40 -15.77 14.78
N PHE A 707 24.67 -15.89 13.48
CA PHE A 707 25.88 -16.52 12.98
C PHE A 707 27.14 -15.72 13.32
N SER A 708 27.09 -14.38 13.24
CA SER A 708 28.19 -13.49 13.61
C SER A 708 28.65 -13.71 15.05
N HIS A 709 27.72 -13.95 15.98
CA HIS A 709 28.01 -14.17 17.40
C HIS A 709 27.91 -15.63 17.87
N ARG A 710 27.85 -16.59 16.94
CA ARG A 710 27.58 -18.02 17.22
C ARG A 710 28.44 -18.64 18.33
N ASP A 711 29.72 -18.26 18.41
CA ASP A 711 30.65 -18.75 19.42
C ASP A 711 30.40 -18.16 20.80
N TRP A 712 30.10 -16.85 20.86
CA TRP A 712 29.70 -16.20 22.09
C TRP A 712 28.38 -16.79 22.60
N ILE A 713 27.42 -17.01 21.70
CA ILE A 713 26.10 -17.56 22.02
C ILE A 713 26.24 -18.97 22.60
N ALA A 714 26.94 -19.89 21.93
CA ALA A 714 27.15 -21.25 22.42
C ALA A 714 27.77 -21.29 23.84
N ARG A 715 28.64 -20.33 24.17
CA ARG A 715 29.26 -20.26 25.50
C ARG A 715 28.37 -19.61 26.56
N ASN A 716 27.59 -18.59 26.20
CA ASN A 716 26.97 -17.67 27.16
C ASN A 716 25.46 -17.80 27.31
N THR A 717 24.78 -18.53 26.42
CA THR A 717 23.33 -18.71 26.48
C THR A 717 22.96 -20.14 26.85
N SER A 718 21.76 -20.35 27.38
CA SER A 718 21.19 -21.69 27.59
C SER A 718 20.46 -22.21 26.36
N GLY A 719 20.17 -21.36 25.38
CA GLY A 719 19.55 -21.73 24.12
C GLY A 719 19.22 -20.50 23.27
N VAL A 720 18.82 -20.75 22.03
CA VAL A 720 18.45 -19.74 21.04
C VAL A 720 17.06 -20.06 20.50
N LEU A 721 16.16 -19.09 20.55
CA LEU A 721 14.83 -19.16 19.97
C LEU A 721 14.68 -18.15 18.83
N LEU A 722 14.49 -18.64 17.61
CA LEU A 722 14.14 -17.81 16.45
C LEU A 722 12.61 -17.80 16.27
N VAL A 723 11.97 -16.71 16.66
CA VAL A 723 10.53 -16.49 16.48
C VAL A 723 10.27 -15.85 15.12
N GLN A 724 9.64 -16.59 14.22
CA GLN A 724 9.21 -16.10 12.91
C GLN A 724 7.71 -15.77 12.94
N ILE A 725 7.36 -14.55 12.57
CA ILE A 725 5.97 -14.10 12.53
C ILE A 725 5.57 -13.85 11.08
N ARG A 726 4.64 -14.67 10.56
CA ARG A 726 4.18 -14.65 9.18
C ARG A 726 2.69 -14.31 9.11
N ALA A 727 2.34 -13.20 8.47
CA ALA A 727 0.95 -12.75 8.32
C ALA A 727 0.15 -13.57 7.29
N PHE A 728 0.84 -14.34 6.44
CA PHE A 728 0.24 -15.11 5.34
C PHE A 728 0.69 -16.58 5.36
N ARG A 729 -0.19 -17.46 4.89
CA ARG A 729 -0.02 -18.92 4.94
C ARG A 729 0.69 -19.44 3.68
N ASN A 730 2.02 -19.44 3.71
CA ASN A 730 2.83 -19.89 2.57
C ASN A 730 3.26 -21.38 2.65
N GLU A 731 2.87 -22.12 3.70
CA GLU A 731 3.29 -23.51 3.88
C GLU A 731 2.83 -24.46 2.76
N LYS A 732 1.63 -24.25 2.20
CA LYS A 732 1.15 -25.03 1.05
C LYS A 732 2.07 -24.84 -0.16
N GLN A 733 2.54 -23.62 -0.43
CA GLN A 733 3.49 -23.28 -1.53
C GLN A 733 4.86 -23.96 -1.39
N LEU A 734 5.27 -24.26 -0.16
CA LEU A 734 6.56 -24.89 0.10
C LEU A 734 6.50 -26.42 0.08
N LYS A 735 5.35 -27.01 0.39
CA LYS A 735 5.21 -28.47 0.64
C LYS A 735 4.41 -29.20 -0.42
N VAL A 736 3.54 -28.51 -1.17
CA VAL A 736 2.66 -29.11 -2.17
C VAL A 736 3.18 -28.77 -3.56
N LEU A 737 3.60 -29.80 -4.30
CA LEU A 737 4.14 -29.67 -5.67
C LEU A 737 3.05 -29.38 -6.70
N ASP A 738 1.85 -29.93 -6.50
CA ASP A 738 0.72 -29.76 -7.41
C ASP A 738 -0.12 -28.55 -6.97
N GLN A 739 0.35 -27.36 -7.35
CA GLN A 739 -0.37 -26.11 -7.12
C GLN A 739 -1.10 -25.67 -8.39
N PRO A 740 -2.33 -25.16 -8.29
CA PRO A 740 -3.00 -24.56 -9.44
C PRO A 740 -2.15 -23.40 -9.98
N ILE A 741 -1.78 -23.48 -11.26
CA ILE A 741 -0.89 -22.55 -12.01
C ILE A 741 -1.46 -21.10 -12.09
N LEU A 742 -2.69 -20.89 -11.63
CA LEU A 742 -3.27 -19.59 -11.35
C LEU A 742 -3.93 -19.72 -9.98
N GLN A 743 -3.52 -18.87 -9.03
CA GLN A 743 -4.21 -18.75 -7.75
C GLN A 743 -5.71 -18.56 -8.02
N GLU A 744 -6.53 -19.35 -7.32
CA GLU A 744 -7.99 -19.27 -7.41
C GLU A 744 -8.53 -17.92 -6.89
N GLY A 745 -7.69 -17.04 -6.33
CA GLY A 745 -7.95 -15.67 -5.82
C GLY A 745 -8.57 -14.63 -6.78
N LEU A 746 -9.13 -15.09 -7.88
CA LEU A 746 -9.96 -14.33 -8.82
C LEU A 746 -11.24 -15.15 -9.09
N VAL A 747 -11.92 -15.64 -8.06
CA VAL A 747 -13.25 -16.28 -8.16
C VAL A 747 -14.32 -15.31 -7.67
N THR A 748 -14.71 -14.41 -8.57
CA THR A 748 -16.10 -13.94 -8.69
C THR A 748 -16.54 -14.21 -10.13
N THR A 749 -17.81 -14.41 -10.41
CA THR A 749 -18.26 -14.98 -11.71
C THR A 749 -17.95 -14.11 -12.94
N ALA A 750 -17.72 -12.80 -12.78
CA ALA A 750 -17.20 -11.92 -13.82
C ALA A 750 -15.77 -12.31 -14.27
N THR A 751 -15.07 -13.01 -13.40
CA THR A 751 -13.68 -13.36 -13.51
C THR A 751 -13.44 -14.68 -14.23
N ASN A 752 -14.42 -15.57 -14.40
CA ASN A 752 -14.21 -16.78 -15.20
C ASN A 752 -13.91 -16.45 -16.67
N VAL A 753 -14.57 -15.43 -17.23
CA VAL A 753 -14.25 -14.91 -18.58
C VAL A 753 -12.88 -14.24 -18.58
N MET A 754 -12.59 -13.42 -17.56
CA MET A 754 -11.30 -12.74 -17.46
C MET A 754 -10.14 -13.72 -17.23
N ASN A 755 -10.34 -14.80 -16.47
CA ASN A 755 -9.40 -15.87 -16.22
C ASN A 755 -9.17 -16.72 -17.46
N VAL A 756 -10.21 -16.99 -18.26
CA VAL A 756 -10.06 -17.64 -19.57
C VAL A 756 -9.25 -16.74 -20.52
N LEU A 757 -9.50 -15.43 -20.52
CA LEU A 757 -8.73 -14.45 -21.28
C LEU A 757 -7.27 -14.35 -20.79
N TRP A 758 -7.03 -14.28 -19.48
CA TRP A 758 -5.70 -14.30 -18.87
C TRP A 758 -4.97 -15.61 -19.12
N ARG A 759 -5.68 -16.75 -19.12
CA ARG A 759 -5.16 -18.05 -19.55
C ARG A 759 -4.71 -18.01 -21.01
N GLY A 760 -5.47 -17.36 -21.89
CA GLY A 760 -5.09 -17.12 -23.29
C GLY A 760 -3.91 -16.15 -23.45
N LEU A 761 -3.72 -15.24 -22.50
CA LEU A 761 -2.60 -14.29 -22.45
C LEU A 761 -1.40 -14.78 -21.60
N ARG A 762 -1.36 -16.06 -21.22
CA ARG A 762 -0.31 -16.61 -20.36
C ARG A 762 1.10 -16.35 -20.89
N TRP A 763 1.33 -16.47 -22.18
CA TRP A 763 2.64 -16.22 -22.77
C TRP A 763 3.14 -14.77 -22.54
N VAL A 764 2.22 -13.81 -22.36
CA VAL A 764 2.55 -12.41 -22.03
C VAL A 764 2.79 -12.25 -20.53
N THR A 765 2.02 -12.93 -19.68
CA THR A 765 2.10 -12.76 -18.22
C THR A 765 3.13 -13.66 -17.56
N SER A 766 3.51 -14.78 -18.18
CA SER A 766 4.47 -15.76 -17.65
C SER A 766 5.84 -15.18 -17.32
N PRO A 767 6.46 -14.28 -18.10
CA PRO A 767 7.74 -13.66 -17.72
C PRO A 767 7.63 -12.84 -16.43
N VAL A 768 6.54 -12.07 -16.27
CA VAL A 768 6.32 -11.23 -15.08
C VAL A 768 6.02 -12.10 -13.86
N ALA A 769 5.15 -13.09 -14.01
CA ALA A 769 4.84 -14.06 -12.97
C ALA A 769 6.08 -14.87 -12.57
N GLY A 770 6.87 -15.31 -13.55
CA GLY A 770 8.11 -16.05 -13.33
C GLY A 770 9.15 -15.24 -12.56
N LEU A 771 9.31 -13.94 -12.86
CA LEU A 771 10.19 -13.05 -12.11
C LEU A 771 9.72 -12.86 -10.67
N ALA A 772 8.42 -12.67 -10.44
CA ALA A 772 7.84 -12.51 -9.11
C ALA A 772 7.97 -13.77 -8.26
N GLU A 773 7.66 -14.94 -8.83
CA GLU A 773 7.80 -16.24 -8.16
C GLU A 773 9.27 -16.59 -7.90
N ALA A 774 10.16 -16.35 -8.87
CA ALA A 774 11.60 -16.58 -8.67
C ALA A 774 12.13 -15.75 -7.50
N ARG A 775 11.76 -14.47 -7.42
CA ARG A 775 12.12 -13.60 -6.31
C ARG A 775 11.61 -14.15 -4.96
N SER A 776 10.33 -14.49 -4.87
CA SER A 776 9.72 -15.03 -3.64
C SER A 776 10.33 -16.37 -3.23
N ALA A 777 10.59 -17.26 -4.18
CA ALA A 777 11.21 -18.56 -3.97
C ALA A 777 12.65 -18.44 -3.47
N VAL A 778 13.46 -17.55 -4.07
CA VAL A 778 14.85 -17.31 -3.64
C VAL A 778 14.89 -16.89 -2.17
N MET A 779 14.01 -15.99 -1.74
CA MET A 779 13.95 -15.58 -0.33
C MET A 779 13.65 -16.76 0.59
N ARG A 780 12.61 -17.54 0.28
CA ARG A 780 12.19 -18.67 1.13
C ARG A 780 13.25 -19.75 1.24
N PHE A 781 13.79 -20.20 0.11
CA PHE A 781 14.78 -21.27 0.08
C PHE A 781 16.13 -20.82 0.68
N ARG A 782 16.55 -19.57 0.44
CA ARG A 782 17.73 -18.99 1.10
C ARG A 782 17.55 -18.99 2.61
N ASN A 783 16.43 -18.45 3.10
CA ASN A 783 16.16 -18.30 4.51
C ASN A 783 16.08 -19.67 5.23
N ASP A 784 15.36 -20.64 4.65
CA ASP A 784 15.28 -22.00 5.21
C ASP A 784 16.66 -22.69 5.22
N GLY A 785 17.45 -22.50 4.15
CA GLY A 785 18.83 -22.99 4.08
C GLY A 785 19.74 -22.40 5.16
N GLN A 786 19.64 -21.09 5.42
CA GLN A 786 20.41 -20.41 6.47
C GLN A 786 20.02 -20.89 7.88
N ILE A 787 18.72 -21.06 8.15
CA ILE A 787 18.24 -21.64 9.42
C ILE A 787 18.82 -23.05 9.60
N HIS A 788 18.79 -23.88 8.55
CA HIS A 788 19.32 -25.25 8.60
C HIS A 788 20.82 -25.29 8.89
N VAL A 789 21.61 -24.43 8.24
CA VAL A 789 23.05 -24.30 8.47
C VAL A 789 23.34 -23.86 9.92
N LEU A 790 22.59 -22.87 10.42
CA LEU A 790 22.74 -22.39 11.79
C LEU A 790 22.36 -23.46 12.83
N GLY A 791 21.28 -24.21 12.56
CA GLY A 791 20.86 -25.33 13.39
C GLY A 791 21.92 -26.43 13.48
N ARG A 792 22.49 -26.84 12.33
CA ARG A 792 23.61 -27.79 12.30
C ARG A 792 24.83 -27.28 13.06
N TYR A 793 25.18 -26.00 12.88
CA TYR A 793 26.30 -25.41 13.59
C TYR A 793 26.17 -25.54 15.11
N PHE A 794 25.00 -25.19 15.66
CA PHE A 794 24.78 -25.29 17.11
C PHE A 794 24.69 -26.74 17.58
N GLN A 795 24.10 -27.64 16.78
CA GLN A 795 24.07 -29.07 17.08
C GLN A 795 25.49 -29.66 17.17
N ASP A 796 26.39 -29.27 16.27
CA ASP A 796 27.78 -29.73 16.28
C ASP A 796 28.60 -29.09 17.42
N LYS A 797 28.30 -27.84 17.78
CA LYS A 797 29.01 -27.11 18.84
C LYS A 797 28.55 -27.43 20.26
N VAL A 798 27.29 -27.82 20.43
CA VAL A 798 26.67 -28.16 21.72
C VAL A 798 26.00 -29.54 21.58
N PRO A 799 26.79 -30.62 21.40
CA PRO A 799 26.25 -31.94 21.08
C PRO A 799 25.39 -32.53 22.20
N ASP A 800 25.64 -32.13 23.45
CA ASP A 800 24.87 -32.55 24.62
C ASP A 800 23.46 -31.93 24.68
N ASP A 801 23.16 -30.96 23.82
CA ASP A 801 21.89 -30.25 23.77
C ASP A 801 21.40 -30.07 22.33
N PRO A 802 20.80 -31.11 21.72
CA PRO A 802 20.27 -31.03 20.36
C PRO A 802 19.10 -30.05 20.23
N GLU A 803 18.54 -29.58 21.34
CA GLU A 803 17.45 -28.61 21.37
C GLU A 803 17.94 -27.18 21.61
N PHE A 804 19.25 -26.93 21.60
CA PHE A 804 19.84 -25.63 21.90
C PHE A 804 19.32 -24.53 20.97
N PHE A 805 19.17 -24.82 19.68
CA PHE A 805 18.59 -23.91 18.69
C PHE A 805 17.21 -24.39 18.25
N LYS A 806 16.17 -23.56 18.45
CA LYS A 806 14.80 -23.83 17.98
C LYS A 806 14.25 -22.65 17.20
N THR A 807 13.38 -22.96 16.25
CA THR A 807 12.56 -21.96 15.56
C THR A 807 11.08 -22.27 15.72
N VAL A 808 10.28 -21.23 15.84
CA VAL A 808 8.82 -21.30 15.87
C VAL A 808 8.28 -20.34 14.81
N ILE A 809 7.24 -20.76 14.08
CA ILE A 809 6.60 -19.95 13.06
C ILE A 809 5.15 -19.71 13.47
N PHE A 810 4.74 -18.48 13.69
CA PHE A 810 3.33 -18.13 13.92
C PHE A 810 2.71 -17.59 12.64
N THR A 811 1.57 -18.16 12.24
CA THR A 811 0.85 -17.81 11.00
C THR A 811 -0.53 -17.26 11.31
N CYS A 812 -0.94 -16.19 10.63
CA CYS A 812 -2.30 -15.67 10.72
C CYS A 812 -3.22 -16.35 9.69
N ASP A 813 -4.45 -16.66 10.09
CA ASP A 813 -5.44 -17.34 9.25
C ASP A 813 -6.80 -16.65 9.41
N THR A 814 -7.05 -15.65 8.60
CA THR A 814 -8.36 -14.98 8.63
C THR A 814 -8.95 -15.09 7.24
N ALA A 815 -10.13 -15.69 7.08
CA ALA A 815 -10.75 -15.74 5.76
C ALA A 815 -11.19 -14.32 5.35
N ILE A 816 -10.56 -13.72 4.33
CA ILE A 816 -11.13 -12.54 3.67
C ILE A 816 -12.06 -13.11 2.58
N GLY A 817 -13.29 -13.46 2.97
CA GLY A 817 -14.27 -14.10 2.08
C GLY A 817 -14.36 -15.63 2.23
N SER A 818 -15.42 -16.22 1.68
CA SER A 818 -15.85 -17.62 1.88
C SER A 818 -15.03 -18.67 1.11
N THR A 819 -13.76 -18.40 0.77
CA THR A 819 -12.90 -19.34 0.05
C THR A 819 -11.65 -19.63 0.87
N ASP A 820 -11.28 -20.92 0.92
CA ASP A 820 -10.09 -21.49 1.57
C ASP A 820 -8.78 -21.10 0.84
N GLU A 821 -8.83 -19.98 0.11
CA GLU A 821 -7.80 -19.46 -0.78
C GLU A 821 -6.66 -18.82 0.01
N GLN A 822 -5.44 -19.09 -0.45
CA GLN A 822 -4.23 -18.51 0.12
C GLN A 822 -4.33 -16.99 0.10
N GLN A 823 -4.32 -16.38 1.28
CA GLN A 823 -4.35 -14.93 1.43
C GLN A 823 -3.12 -14.31 0.75
N LEU A 824 -3.37 -13.57 -0.34
CA LEU A 824 -2.37 -12.77 -1.04
C LEU A 824 -1.73 -11.77 -0.09
N GLU A 825 -0.43 -11.50 -0.28
CA GLU A 825 0.28 -10.45 0.45
C GLU A 825 -0.41 -9.09 0.16
N THR A 826 -1.18 -8.59 1.12
CA THR A 826 -1.86 -7.31 1.00
C THR A 826 -0.93 -6.17 1.42
N LEU A 827 -0.96 -5.09 0.65
CA LEU A 827 -0.25 -3.82 0.90
C LEU A 827 -1.24 -2.74 1.38
N ASN A 828 -2.30 -3.18 2.05
CA ASN A 828 -3.39 -2.34 2.49
C ASN A 828 -3.05 -1.63 3.82
N TRP A 829 -3.19 -0.30 3.82
CA TRP A 829 -3.05 0.56 5.00
C TRP A 829 -4.40 0.93 5.60
N HIS A 830 -5.36 0.03 5.45
CA HIS A 830 -6.66 0.06 6.10
C HIS A 830 -7.08 -1.36 6.46
N LEU A 831 -7.68 -1.56 7.63
CA LEU A 831 -8.18 -2.85 8.07
C LEU A 831 -9.61 -2.69 8.61
N PRO A 832 -10.60 -3.44 8.09
CA PRO A 832 -11.94 -3.47 8.66
C PRO A 832 -11.92 -3.95 10.11
N ALA A 833 -12.82 -3.42 10.95
CA ALA A 833 -12.90 -3.77 12.37
C ALA A 833 -13.08 -5.28 12.62
N GLU A 834 -13.81 -5.96 11.73
CA GLU A 834 -13.98 -7.42 11.79
C GLU A 834 -12.66 -8.16 11.55
N GLU A 835 -11.89 -7.77 10.52
CA GLU A 835 -10.58 -8.36 10.22
C GLU A 835 -9.61 -8.13 11.39
N VAL A 836 -9.63 -6.93 11.98
CA VAL A 836 -8.86 -6.62 13.21
C VAL A 836 -9.23 -7.60 14.34
N GLY A 837 -10.52 -7.83 14.57
CA GLY A 837 -11.01 -8.78 15.57
C GLY A 837 -10.57 -10.23 15.29
N GLN A 838 -10.64 -10.66 14.03
CA GLN A 838 -10.20 -11.99 13.60
C GLN A 838 -8.67 -12.17 13.77
N ILE A 839 -7.86 -11.17 13.40
CA ILE A 839 -6.40 -11.22 13.56
C ILE A 839 -6.03 -11.27 15.05
N LYS A 840 -6.64 -10.42 15.88
CA LYS A 840 -6.38 -10.39 17.33
C LYS A 840 -6.72 -11.71 18.01
N SER A 841 -7.80 -12.37 17.58
CA SER A 841 -8.21 -13.66 18.13
C SER A 841 -7.42 -14.84 17.58
N ASN A 842 -6.67 -14.70 16.48
CA ASN A 842 -6.00 -15.83 15.79
C ASN A 842 -4.97 -16.59 16.64
N MET A 843 -4.35 -15.93 17.63
CA MET A 843 -3.47 -16.60 18.58
C MET A 843 -4.21 -17.58 19.50
N THR A 844 -5.50 -17.31 19.76
CA THR A 844 -6.34 -18.18 20.58
C THR A 844 -7.21 -19.06 19.70
N THR A 845 -7.93 -18.58 18.70
CA THR A 845 -8.87 -19.40 17.92
C THR A 845 -8.21 -20.52 17.12
N ARG A 846 -6.94 -20.36 16.72
CA ARG A 846 -6.22 -21.38 15.93
C ARG A 846 -5.43 -22.36 16.81
N ASP A 847 -5.84 -23.63 16.77
CA ASP A 847 -5.19 -24.72 17.52
C ASP A 847 -3.70 -24.87 17.23
N GLN A 848 -3.26 -24.66 15.98
CA GLN A 848 -1.83 -24.73 15.64
C GLN A 848 -1.01 -23.64 16.33
N ASN A 849 -1.54 -22.41 16.45
CA ASN A 849 -0.84 -21.33 17.12
C ASN A 849 -0.82 -21.56 18.63
N ARG A 850 -1.93 -22.04 19.22
CA ARG A 850 -1.98 -22.50 20.62
C ARG A 850 -0.93 -23.58 20.90
N LEU A 851 -0.90 -24.64 20.09
CA LEU A 851 0.06 -25.73 20.25
C LEU A 851 1.51 -25.23 20.14
N ARG A 852 1.81 -24.36 19.17
CA ARG A 852 3.14 -23.75 19.01
C ARG A 852 3.52 -22.90 20.22
N LEU A 853 2.58 -22.12 20.77
CA LEU A 853 2.80 -21.33 21.98
C LEU A 853 3.07 -22.23 23.19
N ASP A 854 2.32 -23.32 23.35
CA ASP A 854 2.52 -24.29 24.42
C ASP A 854 3.87 -25.01 24.31
N LEU A 855 4.29 -25.37 23.10
CA LEU A 855 5.60 -25.98 22.84
C LEU A 855 6.74 -25.02 23.19
N VAL A 856 6.62 -23.75 22.80
CA VAL A 856 7.59 -22.70 23.18
C VAL A 856 7.65 -22.55 24.69
N GLY A 857 6.50 -22.49 25.37
CA GLY A 857 6.43 -22.40 26.83
C GLY A 857 7.04 -23.62 27.53
N LYS A 858 6.81 -24.84 27.03
CA LYS A 858 7.43 -26.06 27.56
C LYS A 858 8.95 -26.04 27.40
N TRP A 859 9.45 -25.73 26.20
CA TRP A 859 10.88 -25.62 25.92
C TRP A 859 11.53 -24.52 26.77
N TRP A 860 10.85 -23.39 26.97
CA TRP A 860 11.33 -22.30 27.82
C TRP A 860 11.50 -22.73 29.27
N ARG A 861 10.47 -23.35 29.87
CA ARG A 861 10.48 -23.79 31.28
C ARG A 861 11.52 -24.85 31.59
N GLN A 862 11.80 -25.74 30.63
CA GLN A 862 12.88 -26.73 30.74
C GLN A 862 14.25 -26.06 30.87
N ARG A 863 14.44 -24.90 30.24
CA ARG A 863 15.72 -24.16 30.21
C ARG A 863 15.85 -23.08 31.26
N SER A 864 14.74 -22.46 31.67
CA SER A 864 14.72 -21.43 32.72
C SER A 864 14.89 -21.99 34.14
N GLY A 865 14.96 -23.33 34.29
CA GLY A 865 15.18 -24.01 35.57
C GLY A 865 13.91 -24.24 36.40
N GLU A 866 12.72 -23.86 35.91
CA GLU A 866 11.46 -24.05 36.64
C GLU A 866 11.12 -25.53 36.87
N SER A 867 11.43 -26.43 35.93
CA SER A 867 11.24 -27.88 36.14
C SER A 867 12.11 -28.46 37.26
N ARG A 868 13.28 -27.87 37.58
CA ARG A 868 14.09 -28.30 38.74
C ARG A 868 13.48 -27.83 40.07
N LYS A 869 12.84 -26.65 40.09
CA LYS A 869 12.16 -26.11 41.27
C LYS A 869 10.81 -26.78 41.55
N ALA A 870 10.08 -27.20 40.50
CA ALA A 870 8.83 -27.92 40.63
C ALA A 870 8.99 -29.40 41.01
N ALA A 871 10.18 -30.00 40.77
CA ALA A 871 10.51 -31.34 41.25
C ALA A 871 11.17 -31.33 42.65
N ALA A 872 11.61 -30.16 43.13
CA ALA A 872 12.18 -29.96 44.46
C ALA A 872 11.15 -29.44 45.50
N ARG A 873 9.96 -29.03 45.06
CA ARG A 873 8.76 -28.79 45.87
C ARG A 873 7.85 -30.00 45.78
#